data_AF-A0A353ZIE9-F1
#
_entry.id   AF-A0A353ZIE9-F1
#
_cell.length_a   1.000
_cell.length_b   1.000
_cell.length_c   1.000
_cell.angle_alpha   90.00
_cell.angle_beta   90.00
_cell.angle_gamma   90.00
#
_symmetry.space_group_name_H-M   'P 1'
#
loop_
_entity.id
_entity.type
_entity.pdbx_description
1 polymer ?
#
loop_
_entity_poly.entity_id
_entity_poly.type
_entity_poly.pdbx_seq_one_letter_code
_entity_poly.pdbx_strand_id
1 'polypeptide(L)'
;MVESRERDGTVSASTAPPNGPVAHVVGLTHRYGKVTALRNVTVEIPSGKMVGLIGPDGVGKSTLMGLLAGARKIQSGQMTVLGGDLADSRHLRAVCPRIAYMPQGLGKNLYFELSVFENIDFFARLFDQPRAEREARITSLLNATGLAPFPDRPVGKLSGGMKQKVGLCSALVHDPDLLLLDEPTTGVDPLSRRQFWTLIDAIREQRPQMSVLVSTAYMDEAQQFDWIIAMNDGEVLACDTPANLLAQTGSGNLEEAFVKLLPPQRRGDGLPLQIPPRQVVAGGPAIVARNVTMQFGSFKAVNNVSFEIERGEIFGFLGSNGCGKTTTMKILTGLLPATSGEALLFGQKVDANDLATRRRVGYMSQAFSLYAELTVSQNLWLHARLFELPPAEARQRIDELVARFGLEQEFDSLAASLPLGVRQRLSLAVAVIHRPEMLILDEPTSGVDPVARDEFWKLLIELSRREQVTIFISTHFMNEALRCDRISLMHAGTVLACDTPQKLVDDSGEKTLEAAFIRCIEQAIPPENAPKGTGTALATSHAGSSQPPRGFSLARLRAYAYREVLEIRRDPVRLAFAFLGSALLMLVLGFGITTDVENIRFSYLDLDQTPTSRELVAAFQGSHSFLEVPPPLESAGELQKRLQSNDISVALEIPRDYGRDFETGRSPEVAATIDGANPFRSETTSEYVTNLISVYLQDQGRQSSASEAKRRFSPPVRIQSRFRYNPTFDSIYAMVPSVPALLLILIPATLMAVSVVREKELGSISNFYTTPTTRIEFLVGKQLPYIVVGLINFGILTLLALLVFGIPMKGSVLLLALASVLYVAATTGIGLLISTLTSSQVAAVFVTTVVTMLPTIQFSGLMQPVSTQEGSARVIGTLWPTTYYMHTSVGVYTKGLFFADLKQDLLALSVFFPVLLLLACLLLKKQEA
;
A
#
# COMPACT_ATOMS: atom_id res chain seq x y z
N MET A 1 -51.15 -29.79 39.16
CA MET A 1 -50.47 -28.49 39.30
C MET A 1 -48.97 -28.80 39.24
N VAL A 2 -48.26 -28.11 38.35
CA VAL A 2 -46.85 -28.30 37.95
C VAL A 2 -46.60 -29.46 36.97
N GLU A 3 -46.44 -29.11 35.69
CA GLU A 3 -45.90 -29.98 34.65
C GLU A 3 -44.74 -29.23 33.95
N SER A 4 -43.64 -29.96 33.81
CA SER A 4 -42.31 -29.53 33.40
C SER A 4 -42.21 -29.30 31.88
N ARG A 5 -41.67 -28.13 31.51
CA ARG A 5 -41.29 -27.77 30.14
C ARG A 5 -39.95 -28.40 29.76
N GLU A 6 -39.97 -29.37 28.86
CA GLU A 6 -38.82 -29.67 27.99
C GLU A 6 -38.77 -28.67 26.84
N ARG A 7 -37.62 -28.01 26.68
CA ARG A 7 -37.25 -27.24 25.49
C ARG A 7 -36.20 -28.05 24.74
N ASP A 8 -36.61 -28.70 23.67
CA ASP A 8 -35.72 -29.08 22.58
C ASP A 8 -36.31 -28.54 21.27
N GLY A 9 -35.72 -27.43 20.82
CA GLY A 9 -36.07 -26.77 19.55
C GLY A 9 -34.83 -26.76 18.67
N THR A 10 -34.63 -27.85 17.93
CA THR A 10 -33.69 -27.89 16.80
C THR A 10 -34.12 -26.86 15.76
N VAL A 11 -33.35 -25.79 15.62
CA VAL A 11 -33.51 -24.80 14.55
C VAL A 11 -33.16 -25.48 13.23
N SER A 12 -34.20 -25.90 12.50
CA SER A 12 -34.09 -26.36 11.11
C SER A 12 -33.55 -25.21 10.25
N ALA A 13 -32.49 -25.47 9.48
CA ALA A 13 -31.95 -24.52 8.52
C ALA A 13 -32.97 -24.30 7.40
N SER A 14 -33.63 -23.15 7.42
CA SER A 14 -34.55 -22.70 6.37
C SER A 14 -33.79 -22.50 5.07
N THR A 15 -33.84 -23.47 4.17
CA THR A 15 -33.64 -23.25 2.73
C THR A 15 -34.64 -22.19 2.28
N ALA A 16 -34.18 -21.15 1.58
CA ALA A 16 -35.05 -20.11 1.05
C ALA A 16 -36.23 -20.77 0.29
N PRO A 17 -37.49 -20.35 0.53
CA PRO A 17 -38.62 -20.92 -0.18
C PRO A 17 -38.44 -20.69 -1.69
N PRO A 18 -38.80 -21.64 -2.55
CA PRO A 18 -38.52 -21.59 -4.00
C PRO A 18 -39.18 -20.43 -4.77
N ASN A 19 -39.94 -19.54 -4.09
CA ASN A 19 -40.69 -18.43 -4.67
C ASN A 19 -40.48 -17.07 -3.95
N GLY A 20 -39.51 -16.93 -3.03
CA GLY A 20 -39.24 -15.68 -2.30
C GLY A 20 -38.03 -14.90 -2.84
N PRO A 21 -37.95 -13.57 -2.64
CA PRO A 21 -36.79 -12.78 -3.07
C PRO A 21 -35.50 -13.24 -2.36
N VAL A 22 -34.37 -13.26 -3.08
CA VAL A 22 -33.06 -13.62 -2.51
C VAL A 22 -32.56 -12.57 -1.51
N ALA A 23 -32.93 -11.32 -1.75
CA ALA A 23 -32.68 -10.20 -0.86
C ALA A 23 -33.85 -9.24 -0.88
N HIS A 24 -34.18 -8.69 0.28
CA HIS A 24 -35.26 -7.72 0.45
C HIS A 24 -34.75 -6.60 1.35
N VAL A 25 -34.78 -5.37 0.83
CA VAL A 25 -34.23 -4.17 1.43
C VAL A 25 -35.38 -3.20 1.69
N VAL A 26 -35.48 -2.67 2.91
CA VAL A 26 -36.56 -1.75 3.30
C VAL A 26 -36.00 -0.51 3.98
N GLY A 27 -36.28 0.66 3.40
CA GLY A 27 -35.97 1.97 3.98
C GLY A 27 -34.49 2.19 4.32
N LEU A 28 -33.59 1.61 3.52
CA LEU A 28 -32.15 1.59 3.80
C LEU A 28 -31.53 2.97 3.55
N THR A 29 -30.83 3.50 4.55
CA THR A 29 -30.10 4.76 4.44
C THR A 29 -28.66 4.58 4.90
N HIS A 30 -27.70 5.07 4.11
CA HIS A 30 -26.28 4.95 4.40
C HIS A 30 -25.53 6.25 4.06
N ARG A 31 -24.68 6.73 4.99
CA ARG A 31 -23.97 8.01 4.91
C ARG A 31 -22.48 7.86 5.18
N TYR A 32 -21.66 8.55 4.38
CA TYR A 32 -20.22 8.75 4.57
C TYR A 32 -19.95 10.22 4.90
N GLY A 33 -19.78 10.52 6.19
CA GLY A 33 -19.59 11.91 6.64
C GLY A 33 -20.76 12.79 6.20
N LYS A 34 -20.51 13.73 5.27
CA LYS A 34 -21.54 14.63 4.72
C LYS A 34 -22.28 14.05 3.51
N VAL A 35 -21.75 13.01 2.85
CA VAL A 35 -22.31 12.44 1.63
C VAL A 35 -23.29 11.32 1.98
N THR A 36 -24.52 11.40 1.48
CA THR A 36 -25.51 10.32 1.64
C THR A 36 -25.46 9.42 0.40
N ALA A 37 -24.96 8.20 0.58
CA ALA A 37 -24.77 7.25 -0.50
C ALA A 37 -26.06 6.49 -0.88
N LEU A 38 -26.92 6.22 0.10
CA LEU A 38 -28.24 5.58 -0.09
C LEU A 38 -29.30 6.35 0.70
N ARG A 39 -30.44 6.65 0.09
CA ARG A 39 -31.55 7.43 0.65
C ARG A 39 -32.84 6.61 0.63
N ASN A 40 -33.23 6.08 1.79
CA ASN A 40 -34.49 5.34 1.96
C ASN A 40 -34.75 4.25 0.90
N VAL A 41 -33.71 3.53 0.50
CA VAL A 41 -33.76 2.54 -0.58
C VAL A 41 -34.62 1.36 -0.15
N THR A 42 -35.63 1.04 -0.97
CA THR A 42 -36.48 -0.14 -0.82
C THR A 42 -36.46 -0.91 -2.13
N VAL A 43 -36.00 -2.15 -2.10
CA VAL A 43 -35.87 -2.98 -3.30
C VAL A 43 -35.96 -4.48 -2.96
N GLU A 44 -36.64 -5.22 -3.82
CA GLU A 44 -36.69 -6.67 -3.80
C GLU A 44 -35.83 -7.24 -4.93
N ILE A 45 -34.99 -8.22 -4.61
CA ILE A 45 -34.11 -8.88 -5.57
C ILE A 45 -34.64 -10.30 -5.80
N PRO A 46 -35.05 -10.68 -7.03
CA PRO A 46 -35.61 -12.00 -7.30
C PRO A 46 -34.57 -13.13 -7.16
N SER A 47 -35.03 -14.32 -6.76
CA SER A 47 -34.20 -15.53 -6.66
C SER A 47 -33.95 -16.20 -8.01
N GLY A 48 -32.76 -16.77 -8.24
CA GLY A 48 -32.39 -17.52 -9.46
C GLY A 48 -32.23 -16.68 -10.73
N LYS A 49 -32.29 -15.34 -10.62
CA LYS A 49 -32.21 -14.40 -11.74
C LYS A 49 -30.83 -13.71 -11.79
N MET A 50 -30.45 -13.28 -12.98
CA MET A 50 -29.36 -12.33 -13.19
C MET A 50 -29.94 -10.92 -13.13
N VAL A 51 -29.52 -10.15 -12.13
CA VAL A 51 -30.06 -8.83 -11.81
C VAL A 51 -29.00 -7.77 -12.07
N GLY A 52 -29.32 -6.77 -12.90
CA GLY A 52 -28.46 -5.62 -13.16
C GLY A 52 -28.75 -4.45 -12.25
N LEU A 53 -27.72 -3.91 -11.61
CA LEU A 53 -27.75 -2.65 -10.88
C LEU A 53 -27.11 -1.56 -11.74
N ILE A 54 -27.95 -0.74 -12.37
CA ILE A 54 -27.50 0.30 -13.32
C ILE A 54 -27.62 1.69 -12.71
N GLY A 55 -26.70 2.57 -13.10
CA GLY A 55 -26.72 3.97 -12.71
C GLY A 55 -25.34 4.63 -12.80
N PRO A 56 -25.27 5.97 -12.71
CA PRO A 56 -24.02 6.73 -12.68
C PRO A 56 -23.02 6.27 -11.61
N ASP A 57 -21.76 6.65 -11.74
CA ASP A 57 -20.76 6.41 -10.70
C ASP A 57 -21.07 7.25 -9.45
N GLY A 58 -20.83 6.67 -8.28
CA GLY A 58 -21.10 7.34 -7.00
C GLY A 58 -22.56 7.33 -6.52
N VAL A 59 -23.51 6.75 -7.26
CA VAL A 59 -24.95 6.71 -6.85
C VAL A 59 -25.27 5.70 -5.74
N GLY A 60 -24.26 5.02 -5.20
CA GLY A 60 -24.41 4.05 -4.11
C GLY A 60 -24.44 2.58 -4.52
N LYS A 61 -24.22 2.23 -5.81
CA LYS A 61 -24.21 0.83 -6.30
C LYS A 61 -23.34 -0.10 -5.45
N SER A 62 -22.04 0.23 -5.35
CA SER A 62 -21.06 -0.53 -4.55
C SER A 62 -21.36 -0.48 -3.05
N THR A 63 -22.05 0.56 -2.57
CA THR A 63 -22.48 0.63 -1.16
C THR A 63 -23.61 -0.37 -0.89
N LEU A 64 -24.61 -0.45 -1.78
CA LEU A 64 -25.69 -1.43 -1.68
C LEU A 64 -25.13 -2.86 -1.77
N MET A 65 -24.23 -3.14 -2.72
CA MET A 65 -23.60 -4.45 -2.86
C MET A 65 -22.74 -4.82 -1.63
N GLY A 66 -21.96 -3.87 -1.09
CA GLY A 66 -21.18 -4.09 0.12
C GLY A 66 -22.03 -4.35 1.36
N LEU A 67 -23.24 -3.77 1.44
CA LEU A 67 -24.21 -4.06 2.50
C LEU A 67 -24.83 -5.46 2.32
N LEU A 68 -25.23 -5.82 1.09
CA LEU A 68 -25.74 -7.16 0.77
C LEU A 68 -24.71 -8.27 1.00
N ALA A 69 -23.42 -7.97 0.78
CA ALA A 69 -22.30 -8.88 1.06
C ALA A 69 -21.98 -9.03 2.55
N GLY A 70 -22.56 -8.19 3.41
CA GLY A 70 -22.19 -8.10 4.83
C GLY A 70 -20.83 -7.45 5.10
N ALA A 71 -20.19 -6.85 4.08
CA ALA A 71 -18.91 -6.16 4.20
C ALA A 71 -19.03 -4.80 4.92
N ARG A 72 -20.22 -4.16 4.82
CA ARG A 72 -20.55 -2.88 5.47
C ARG A 72 -21.58 -3.09 6.56
N LYS A 73 -21.51 -2.27 7.62
CA LYS A 73 -22.51 -2.28 8.68
C LYS A 73 -23.76 -1.50 8.26
N ILE A 74 -24.93 -2.08 8.52
CA ILE A 74 -26.21 -1.40 8.31
C ILE A 74 -26.33 -0.25 9.32
N GLN A 75 -26.57 0.97 8.83
CA GLN A 75 -26.74 2.18 9.65
C GLN A 75 -28.20 2.45 10.00
N SER A 76 -29.11 2.34 9.02
CA SER A 76 -30.56 2.54 9.16
C SER A 76 -31.32 1.69 8.12
N GLY A 77 -32.52 1.25 8.46
CA GLY A 77 -33.37 0.38 7.63
C GLY A 77 -33.23 -1.11 7.99
N GLN A 78 -33.91 -1.97 7.24
CA GLN A 78 -33.86 -3.42 7.39
C GLN A 78 -33.41 -4.09 6.10
N MET A 79 -32.61 -5.15 6.22
CA MET A 79 -32.08 -5.89 5.08
C MET A 79 -32.07 -7.38 5.38
N THR A 80 -32.92 -8.13 4.69
CA THR A 80 -32.97 -9.58 4.77
C THR A 80 -32.34 -10.20 3.53
N VAL A 81 -31.40 -11.12 3.71
CA VAL A 81 -30.71 -11.85 2.63
C VAL A 81 -30.74 -13.34 2.93
N LEU A 82 -31.08 -14.14 1.92
CA LEU A 82 -31.23 -15.60 2.00
C LEU A 82 -32.11 -16.05 3.20
N GLY A 83 -33.21 -15.32 3.44
CA GLY A 83 -34.24 -15.68 4.41
C GLY A 83 -34.03 -15.19 5.86
N GLY A 84 -33.04 -14.33 6.13
CA GLY A 84 -32.84 -13.74 7.46
C GLY A 84 -32.20 -12.36 7.45
N ASP A 85 -32.28 -11.65 8.58
CA ASP A 85 -31.78 -10.27 8.74
C ASP A 85 -30.26 -10.23 8.89
N LEU A 86 -29.59 -9.42 8.06
CA LEU A 86 -28.14 -9.23 8.12
C LEU A 86 -27.68 -8.41 9.34
N ALA A 87 -28.59 -7.72 10.04
CA ALA A 87 -28.27 -7.08 11.32
C ALA A 87 -28.02 -8.11 12.44
N ASP A 88 -28.56 -9.34 12.32
CA ASP A 88 -28.25 -10.42 13.26
C ASP A 88 -26.87 -11.03 12.97
N SER A 89 -25.96 -10.87 13.93
CA SER A 89 -24.60 -11.43 13.86
C SER A 89 -24.54 -12.95 13.75
N ARG A 90 -25.57 -13.69 14.18
CA ARG A 90 -25.65 -15.14 14.03
C ARG A 90 -26.04 -15.52 12.61
N HIS A 91 -27.08 -14.91 12.08
CA HIS A 91 -27.50 -15.08 10.68
C HIS A 91 -26.39 -14.68 9.70
N LEU A 92 -25.77 -13.51 9.92
CA LEU A 92 -24.65 -13.04 9.12
C LEU A 92 -23.52 -14.09 9.00
N ARG A 93 -23.13 -14.72 10.13
CA ARG A 93 -22.09 -15.78 10.10
C ARG A 93 -22.53 -17.04 9.37
N ALA A 94 -23.81 -17.39 9.46
CA ALA A 94 -24.35 -18.56 8.77
C ALA A 94 -24.49 -18.33 7.26
N VAL A 95 -24.77 -17.09 6.84
CA VAL A 95 -25.02 -16.74 5.44
C VAL A 95 -23.76 -16.32 4.68
N CYS A 96 -22.72 -15.76 5.34
CA CYS A 96 -21.47 -15.37 4.68
C CYS A 96 -20.86 -16.45 3.77
N PRO A 97 -20.79 -17.74 4.17
CA PRO A 97 -20.30 -18.80 3.28
C PRO A 97 -21.15 -19.08 2.04
N ARG A 98 -22.37 -18.52 1.96
CA ARG A 98 -23.32 -18.69 0.85
C ARG A 98 -23.35 -17.45 -0.06
N ILE A 99 -22.61 -16.40 0.28
CA ILE A 99 -22.54 -15.15 -0.49
C ILE A 99 -21.11 -14.95 -0.98
N ALA A 100 -20.95 -14.83 -2.29
CA ALA A 100 -19.68 -14.43 -2.88
C ALA A 100 -19.73 -12.96 -3.29
N TYR A 101 -18.69 -12.20 -2.97
CA TYR A 101 -18.58 -10.80 -3.34
C TYR A 101 -17.27 -10.53 -4.07
N MET A 102 -17.40 -9.97 -5.27
CA MET A 102 -16.30 -9.45 -6.07
C MET A 102 -16.40 -7.91 -6.09
N PRO A 103 -15.49 -7.20 -5.40
CA PRO A 103 -15.51 -5.74 -5.30
C PRO A 103 -15.04 -5.06 -6.59
N GLN A 104 -15.43 -3.79 -6.75
CA GLN A 104 -15.08 -2.97 -7.91
C GLN A 104 -13.56 -2.79 -8.09
N GLY A 105 -13.09 -3.10 -9.29
CA GLY A 105 -11.73 -2.82 -9.75
C GLY A 105 -10.93 -4.07 -10.11
N LEU A 106 -10.03 -3.94 -11.10
CA LEU A 106 -9.29 -5.05 -11.70
C LEU A 106 -8.39 -5.79 -10.70
N GLY A 107 -8.93 -6.86 -10.10
CA GLY A 107 -8.22 -7.74 -9.19
C GLY A 107 -8.00 -7.18 -7.78
N LYS A 108 -8.81 -6.21 -7.32
CA LYS A 108 -8.70 -5.70 -5.93
C LYS A 108 -8.94 -6.77 -4.86
N ASN A 109 -9.65 -7.85 -5.19
CA ASN A 109 -9.83 -9.02 -4.34
C ASN A 109 -8.69 -10.06 -4.44
N LEU A 110 -7.69 -9.84 -5.30
CA LEU A 110 -6.61 -10.80 -5.54
C LEU A 110 -5.29 -10.37 -4.90
N TYR A 111 -4.42 -11.34 -4.70
CA TYR A 111 -3.04 -11.15 -4.24
C TYR A 111 -2.11 -11.28 -5.45
N PHE A 112 -1.50 -10.16 -5.86
CA PHE A 112 -0.80 -10.06 -7.15
C PHE A 112 0.52 -10.85 -7.20
N GLU A 113 1.14 -11.08 -6.05
CA GLU A 113 2.37 -11.87 -5.88
C GLU A 113 2.11 -13.38 -5.96
N LEU A 114 0.87 -13.80 -5.69
CA LEU A 114 0.45 -15.20 -5.75
C LEU A 114 0.14 -15.63 -7.19
N SER A 115 0.31 -16.92 -7.45
CA SER A 115 -0.10 -17.52 -8.72
C SER A 115 -1.62 -17.59 -8.86
N VAL A 116 -2.10 -17.89 -10.06
CA VAL A 116 -3.52 -18.14 -10.32
C VAL A 116 -4.06 -19.23 -9.38
N PHE A 117 -3.35 -20.36 -9.30
CA PHE A 117 -3.72 -21.47 -8.44
C PHE A 117 -3.71 -21.07 -6.96
N GLU A 118 -2.65 -20.42 -6.49
CA GLU A 118 -2.50 -20.03 -5.07
C GLU A 118 -3.57 -19.04 -4.61
N ASN A 119 -4.00 -18.13 -5.48
CA ASN A 119 -5.12 -17.24 -5.17
C ASN A 119 -6.40 -18.04 -4.91
N ILE A 120 -6.78 -18.93 -5.83
CA ILE A 120 -8.03 -19.71 -5.71
C ILE A 120 -7.92 -20.71 -4.54
N ASP A 121 -6.75 -21.32 -4.33
CA ASP A 121 -6.44 -22.22 -3.21
C ASP A 121 -6.59 -21.51 -1.86
N PHE A 122 -6.15 -20.25 -1.75
CA PHE A 122 -6.33 -19.45 -0.55
C PHE A 122 -7.82 -19.27 -0.20
N PHE A 123 -8.66 -18.88 -1.15
CA PHE A 123 -10.09 -18.71 -0.90
C PHE A 123 -10.75 -20.03 -0.49
N ALA A 124 -10.46 -21.12 -1.20
CA ALA A 124 -11.03 -22.41 -0.84
C ALA A 124 -10.60 -22.91 0.56
N ARG A 125 -9.40 -22.57 1.02
CA ARG A 125 -8.98 -22.83 2.42
C ARG A 125 -9.78 -21.99 3.43
N LEU A 126 -10.16 -20.76 3.10
CA LEU A 126 -10.96 -19.91 3.99
C LEU A 126 -12.36 -20.48 4.25
N PHE A 127 -12.89 -21.25 3.30
CA PHE A 127 -14.16 -21.96 3.43
C PHE A 127 -13.99 -23.41 3.93
N ASP A 128 -12.83 -23.73 4.53
CA ASP A 128 -12.53 -25.02 5.16
C ASP A 128 -12.67 -26.24 4.20
N GLN A 129 -12.48 -26.07 2.88
CA GLN A 129 -12.59 -27.16 1.91
C GLN A 129 -11.45 -28.20 2.05
N PRO A 130 -11.76 -29.51 2.04
CA PRO A 130 -10.77 -30.58 1.97
C PRO A 130 -9.83 -30.44 0.77
N ARG A 131 -8.58 -30.89 0.92
CA ARG A 131 -7.54 -30.72 -0.10
C ARG A 131 -7.93 -31.35 -1.46
N ALA A 132 -8.46 -32.57 -1.44
CA ALA A 132 -8.81 -33.30 -2.67
C ALA A 132 -9.96 -32.61 -3.43
N GLU A 133 -10.98 -32.16 -2.71
CA GLU A 133 -12.10 -31.40 -3.28
C GLU A 133 -11.62 -30.08 -3.88
N ARG A 134 -10.79 -29.35 -3.12
CA ARG A 134 -10.24 -28.07 -3.56
C ARG A 134 -9.40 -28.20 -4.83
N GLU A 135 -8.49 -29.17 -4.90
CA GLU A 135 -7.66 -29.39 -6.09
C GLU A 135 -8.53 -29.73 -7.32
N ALA A 136 -9.46 -30.68 -7.20
CA ALA A 136 -10.37 -31.04 -8.28
C ALA A 136 -11.20 -29.85 -8.78
N ARG A 137 -11.71 -29.06 -7.84
CA ARG A 137 -12.55 -27.90 -8.13
C ARG A 137 -11.78 -26.75 -8.77
N ILE A 138 -10.58 -26.44 -8.26
CA ILE A 138 -9.70 -25.44 -8.89
C ILE A 138 -9.40 -25.86 -10.32
N THR A 139 -9.03 -27.12 -10.56
CA THR A 139 -8.79 -27.63 -11.92
C THR A 139 -10.02 -27.45 -12.81
N SER A 140 -11.21 -27.77 -12.32
CA SER A 140 -12.45 -27.58 -13.08
C SER A 140 -12.71 -26.12 -13.45
N LEU A 141 -12.53 -25.19 -12.50
CA LEU A 141 -12.69 -23.75 -12.73
C LEU A 141 -11.65 -23.20 -13.70
N LEU A 142 -10.38 -23.65 -13.60
CA LEU A 142 -9.32 -23.26 -14.52
C LEU A 142 -9.59 -23.74 -15.95
N ASN A 143 -10.13 -24.94 -16.12
CA ASN A 143 -10.53 -25.46 -17.42
C ASN A 143 -11.70 -24.64 -18.00
N ALA A 144 -12.75 -24.41 -17.22
CA ALA A 144 -13.92 -23.64 -17.65
C ALA A 144 -13.57 -22.20 -18.06
N THR A 145 -12.64 -21.56 -17.34
CA THR A 145 -12.22 -20.17 -17.60
C THR A 145 -11.11 -20.01 -18.66
N GLY A 146 -10.57 -21.11 -19.17
CA GLY A 146 -9.42 -21.09 -20.09
C GLY A 146 -8.10 -20.66 -19.42
N LEU A 147 -8.02 -20.74 -18.09
CA LEU A 147 -6.84 -20.41 -17.29
C LEU A 147 -5.94 -21.63 -17.00
N ALA A 148 -6.36 -22.84 -17.40
CA ALA A 148 -5.61 -24.08 -17.24
C ALA A 148 -4.15 -24.07 -17.74
N PRO A 149 -3.77 -23.30 -18.79
CA PRO A 149 -2.36 -23.19 -19.19
C PRO A 149 -1.49 -22.33 -18.27
N PHE A 150 -2.09 -21.56 -17.35
CA PHE A 150 -1.38 -20.53 -16.55
C PHE A 150 -1.53 -20.68 -15.01
N PRO A 151 -1.59 -21.88 -14.40
CA PRO A 151 -1.87 -22.04 -12.98
C PRO A 151 -0.78 -21.41 -12.09
N ASP A 152 0.49 -21.48 -12.52
CA ASP A 152 1.65 -21.00 -11.76
C ASP A 152 2.03 -19.54 -12.09
N ARG A 153 1.33 -18.91 -13.04
CA ARG A 153 1.63 -17.53 -13.44
C ARG A 153 1.16 -16.56 -12.34
N PRO A 154 2.03 -15.63 -11.87
CA PRO A 154 1.61 -14.61 -10.92
C PRO A 154 0.48 -13.74 -11.45
N VAL A 155 -0.54 -13.49 -10.62
CA VAL A 155 -1.74 -12.72 -11.02
C VAL A 155 -1.38 -11.30 -11.44
N GLY A 156 -0.37 -10.67 -10.82
CA GLY A 156 0.11 -9.34 -11.20
C GLY A 156 0.53 -9.24 -12.68
N LYS A 157 0.94 -10.34 -13.31
CA LYS A 157 1.41 -10.43 -14.71
C LYS A 157 0.32 -10.83 -15.72
N LEU A 158 -0.93 -10.91 -15.30
CA LEU A 158 -2.08 -11.24 -16.15
C LEU A 158 -2.70 -9.99 -16.77
N SER A 159 -3.41 -10.15 -17.90
CA SER A 159 -4.24 -9.08 -18.47
C SER A 159 -5.44 -8.78 -17.56
N GLY A 160 -6.08 -7.62 -17.72
CA GLY A 160 -7.26 -7.24 -16.94
C GLY A 160 -8.38 -8.29 -17.00
N GLY A 161 -8.73 -8.77 -18.19
CA GLY A 161 -9.73 -9.81 -18.38
C GLY A 161 -9.34 -11.15 -17.71
N MET A 162 -8.07 -11.53 -17.77
CA MET A 162 -7.58 -12.73 -17.05
C MET A 162 -7.65 -12.55 -15.53
N LYS A 163 -7.31 -11.37 -15.00
CA LYS A 163 -7.47 -11.07 -13.56
C LYS A 163 -8.92 -11.18 -13.13
N GLN A 164 -9.86 -10.66 -13.92
CA GLN A 164 -11.30 -10.77 -13.64
C GLN A 164 -11.77 -12.23 -13.62
N LYS A 165 -11.31 -13.06 -14.57
CA LYS A 165 -11.58 -14.51 -14.58
C LYS A 165 -11.04 -15.21 -13.32
N VAL A 166 -9.83 -14.88 -12.85
CA VAL A 166 -9.27 -15.42 -11.59
C VAL A 166 -10.09 -14.97 -10.38
N GLY A 167 -10.50 -13.70 -10.36
CA GLY A 167 -11.39 -13.14 -9.32
C GLY A 167 -12.72 -13.87 -9.26
N LEU A 168 -13.30 -14.17 -10.42
CA LEU A 168 -14.52 -14.97 -10.54
C LEU A 168 -14.31 -16.41 -10.06
N CYS A 169 -13.23 -17.09 -10.47
CA CYS A 169 -12.89 -18.43 -9.94
C CYS A 169 -12.79 -18.42 -8.40
N SER A 170 -12.15 -17.39 -7.85
CA SER A 170 -11.99 -17.22 -6.40
C SER A 170 -13.33 -17.02 -5.69
N ALA A 171 -14.24 -16.27 -6.30
CA ALA A 171 -15.61 -16.06 -5.81
C ALA A 171 -16.47 -17.34 -5.92
N LEU A 172 -16.26 -18.18 -6.94
CA LEU A 172 -17.06 -19.38 -7.20
C LEU A 172 -16.53 -20.64 -6.54
N VAL A 173 -15.31 -20.63 -5.99
CA VAL A 173 -14.68 -21.83 -5.46
C VAL A 173 -15.44 -22.46 -4.28
N HIS A 174 -16.37 -21.74 -3.66
CA HIS A 174 -17.10 -22.18 -2.47
C HIS A 174 -18.62 -22.37 -2.68
N ASP A 175 -19.09 -22.45 -3.93
CA ASP A 175 -20.50 -22.71 -4.27
C ASP A 175 -21.51 -21.72 -3.65
N PRO A 176 -21.39 -20.41 -3.93
CA PRO A 176 -22.33 -19.43 -3.41
C PRO A 176 -23.76 -19.64 -3.95
N ASP A 177 -24.74 -19.24 -3.14
CA ASP A 177 -26.14 -19.12 -3.56
C ASP A 177 -26.45 -17.72 -4.10
N LEU A 178 -25.71 -16.70 -3.64
CA LEU A 178 -25.78 -15.32 -4.10
C LEU A 178 -24.39 -14.85 -4.54
N LEU A 179 -24.24 -14.53 -5.82
CA LEU A 179 -23.02 -13.99 -6.40
C LEU A 179 -23.19 -12.49 -6.66
N LEU A 180 -22.37 -11.67 -6.01
CA LEU A 180 -22.37 -10.22 -6.12
C LEU A 180 -21.13 -9.77 -6.90
N LEU A 181 -21.33 -9.23 -8.10
CA LEU A 181 -20.26 -8.78 -9.01
C LEU A 181 -20.32 -7.26 -9.20
N ASP A 182 -19.41 -6.53 -8.54
CA ASP A 182 -19.39 -5.07 -8.61
C ASP A 182 -18.49 -4.63 -9.78
N GLU A 183 -19.10 -4.21 -10.89
CA GLU A 183 -18.42 -3.79 -12.12
C GLU A 183 -17.34 -4.76 -12.61
N PRO A 184 -17.68 -6.06 -12.81
CA PRO A 184 -16.71 -7.11 -13.13
C PRO A 184 -16.07 -6.96 -14.51
N THR A 185 -16.74 -6.26 -15.42
CA THR A 185 -16.35 -6.11 -16.84
C THR A 185 -15.74 -4.74 -17.16
N THR A 186 -15.71 -3.82 -16.19
CA THR A 186 -15.11 -2.48 -16.38
C THR A 186 -13.64 -2.59 -16.74
N GLY A 187 -13.26 -2.00 -17.88
CA GLY A 187 -11.89 -2.06 -18.40
C GLY A 187 -11.47 -3.44 -18.93
N VAL A 188 -12.43 -4.30 -19.28
CA VAL A 188 -12.19 -5.55 -20.00
C VAL A 188 -12.64 -5.38 -21.46
N ASP A 189 -11.94 -6.02 -22.40
CA ASP A 189 -12.28 -5.89 -23.81
C ASP A 189 -13.56 -6.63 -24.22
N PRO A 190 -14.27 -6.19 -25.29
CA PRO A 190 -15.53 -6.79 -25.74
C PRO A 190 -15.53 -8.32 -25.84
N LEU A 191 -14.50 -8.93 -26.42
CA LEU A 191 -14.41 -10.38 -26.55
C LEU A 191 -14.28 -11.05 -25.17
N SER A 192 -13.37 -10.55 -24.33
CA SER A 192 -13.21 -11.07 -22.97
C SER A 192 -14.46 -10.87 -22.10
N ARG A 193 -15.22 -9.78 -22.28
CA ARG A 193 -16.51 -9.53 -21.60
C ARG A 193 -17.56 -10.54 -22.04
N ARG A 194 -17.71 -10.78 -23.35
CA ARG A 194 -18.61 -11.82 -23.88
C ARG A 194 -18.27 -13.20 -23.30
N GLN A 195 -16.99 -13.56 -23.29
CA GLN A 195 -16.52 -14.81 -22.68
C GLN A 195 -16.83 -14.89 -21.18
N PHE A 196 -16.72 -13.77 -20.46
CA PHE A 196 -17.03 -13.71 -19.04
C PHE A 196 -18.53 -14.02 -18.80
N TRP A 197 -19.43 -13.41 -19.57
CA TRP A 197 -20.87 -13.66 -19.44
C TRP A 197 -21.27 -15.08 -19.85
N THR A 198 -20.72 -15.59 -20.96
CA THR A 198 -20.92 -17.00 -21.37
C THR A 198 -20.52 -17.98 -20.26
N LEU A 199 -19.47 -17.66 -19.49
CA LEU A 199 -19.06 -18.48 -18.37
C LEU A 199 -20.07 -18.44 -17.21
N ILE A 200 -20.56 -17.25 -16.85
CA ILE A 200 -21.58 -17.10 -15.81
C ILE A 200 -22.85 -17.87 -16.20
N ASP A 201 -23.27 -17.78 -17.46
CA ASP A 201 -24.45 -18.49 -17.96
C ASP A 201 -24.27 -20.01 -17.86
N ALA A 202 -23.10 -20.54 -18.28
CA ALA A 202 -22.79 -21.96 -18.15
C ALA A 202 -22.81 -22.45 -16.69
N ILE A 203 -22.39 -21.62 -15.74
CA ILE A 203 -22.47 -21.94 -14.30
C ILE A 203 -23.91 -21.90 -13.79
N ARG A 204 -24.70 -20.91 -14.23
CA ARG A 204 -26.13 -20.79 -13.86
C ARG A 204 -26.97 -21.93 -14.42
N GLU A 205 -26.67 -22.41 -15.61
CA GLU A 205 -27.32 -23.61 -16.19
C GLU A 205 -27.14 -24.84 -15.29
N GLN A 206 -25.98 -24.97 -14.65
CA GLN A 206 -25.69 -26.06 -13.71
C GLN A 206 -26.21 -25.80 -12.30
N ARG A 207 -26.40 -24.53 -11.92
CA ARG A 207 -26.95 -24.10 -10.61
C ARG A 207 -28.11 -23.12 -10.79
N PRO A 208 -29.30 -23.58 -11.21
CA PRO A 208 -30.45 -22.70 -11.47
C PRO A 208 -30.89 -21.88 -10.24
N GLN A 209 -30.60 -22.37 -9.03
CA GLN A 209 -30.90 -21.69 -7.78
C GLN A 209 -29.97 -20.49 -7.46
N MET A 210 -28.84 -20.34 -8.16
CA MET A 210 -27.89 -19.26 -7.91
C MET A 210 -28.43 -17.92 -8.43
N SER A 211 -28.54 -16.93 -7.55
CA SER A 211 -28.81 -15.55 -7.91
C SER A 211 -27.53 -14.80 -8.21
N VAL A 212 -27.54 -13.95 -9.23
CA VAL A 212 -26.40 -13.09 -9.58
C VAL A 212 -26.85 -11.63 -9.58
N LEU A 213 -26.21 -10.78 -8.78
CA LEU A 213 -26.40 -9.33 -8.82
C LEU A 213 -25.13 -8.69 -9.37
N VAL A 214 -25.27 -7.94 -10.46
CA VAL A 214 -24.17 -7.31 -11.18
C VAL A 214 -24.37 -5.81 -11.18
N SER A 215 -23.40 -5.02 -10.71
CA SER A 215 -23.35 -3.60 -11.09
C SER A 215 -22.60 -3.48 -12.42
N THR A 216 -23.16 -2.73 -13.37
CA THR A 216 -22.49 -2.48 -14.66
C THR A 216 -22.72 -1.04 -15.11
N ALA A 217 -21.69 -0.47 -15.70
CA ALA A 217 -21.76 0.81 -16.41
C ALA A 217 -22.11 0.63 -17.90
N TYR A 218 -22.14 -0.60 -18.40
CA TYR A 218 -22.45 -0.92 -19.80
C TYR A 218 -23.93 -1.30 -19.94
N MET A 219 -24.72 -0.42 -20.54
CA MET A 219 -26.16 -0.63 -20.73
C MET A 219 -26.48 -1.82 -21.65
N ASP A 220 -25.60 -2.11 -22.62
CA ASP A 220 -25.75 -3.27 -23.51
C ASP A 220 -25.60 -4.61 -22.78
N GLU A 221 -24.80 -4.66 -21.71
CA GLU A 221 -24.70 -5.84 -20.84
C GLU A 221 -25.98 -5.98 -20.01
N ALA A 222 -26.42 -4.88 -19.41
CA ALA A 222 -27.63 -4.84 -18.60
C ALA A 222 -28.88 -5.28 -19.41
N GLN A 223 -28.95 -4.95 -20.69
CA GLN A 223 -30.07 -5.34 -21.55
C GLN A 223 -30.25 -6.87 -21.69
N GLN A 224 -29.19 -7.66 -21.43
CA GLN A 224 -29.23 -9.14 -21.49
C GLN A 224 -29.66 -9.77 -20.16
N PHE A 225 -29.80 -8.99 -19.09
CA PHE A 225 -30.12 -9.51 -17.76
C PHE A 225 -31.62 -9.76 -17.58
N ASP A 226 -31.97 -10.63 -16.63
CA ASP A 226 -33.35 -11.01 -16.35
C ASP A 226 -34.15 -9.86 -15.70
N TRP A 227 -33.48 -9.02 -14.91
CA TRP A 227 -34.09 -7.98 -14.09
C TRP A 227 -33.15 -6.79 -13.93
N ILE A 228 -33.69 -5.57 -13.86
CA ILE A 228 -32.91 -4.32 -13.74
C ILE A 228 -33.39 -3.51 -12.55
N ILE A 229 -32.44 -2.98 -11.80
CA ILE A 229 -32.61 -1.98 -10.75
C ILE A 229 -31.89 -0.72 -11.20
N ALA A 230 -32.64 0.30 -11.58
CA ALA A 230 -32.09 1.60 -11.98
C ALA A 230 -31.96 2.52 -10.75
N MET A 231 -30.76 3.05 -10.50
CA MET A 231 -30.47 3.93 -9.37
C MET A 231 -29.91 5.29 -9.80
N ASN A 232 -30.25 6.33 -9.04
CA ASN A 232 -29.68 7.67 -9.18
C ASN A 232 -29.71 8.40 -7.82
N ASP A 233 -28.62 9.10 -7.48
CA ASP A 233 -28.48 9.89 -6.24
C ASP A 233 -28.84 9.15 -4.93
N GLY A 234 -28.53 7.85 -4.88
CA GLY A 234 -28.84 7.00 -3.73
C GLY A 234 -30.30 6.53 -3.65
N GLU A 235 -31.11 6.76 -4.68
CA GLU A 235 -32.51 6.35 -4.77
C GLU A 235 -32.73 5.35 -5.92
N VAL A 236 -33.76 4.51 -5.78
CA VAL A 236 -34.18 3.57 -6.82
C VAL A 236 -35.23 4.24 -7.70
N LEU A 237 -34.96 4.33 -9.00
CA LEU A 237 -35.84 4.95 -9.99
C LEU A 237 -36.90 3.97 -10.51
N ALA A 238 -36.47 2.75 -10.85
CA ALA A 238 -37.33 1.71 -11.38
C ALA A 238 -36.70 0.33 -11.17
N CYS A 239 -37.55 -0.69 -11.01
CA CYS A 239 -37.17 -2.09 -10.86
C CYS A 239 -38.08 -2.97 -11.71
N ASP A 240 -37.60 -3.48 -12.84
CA ASP A 240 -38.39 -4.35 -13.73
C ASP A 240 -37.48 -5.10 -14.71
N THR A 241 -38.06 -5.97 -15.55
CA THR A 241 -37.37 -6.57 -16.69
C THR A 241 -36.95 -5.51 -17.72
N PRO A 242 -35.84 -5.70 -18.47
CA PRO A 242 -35.43 -4.75 -19.51
C PRO A 242 -36.55 -4.46 -20.53
N ALA A 243 -37.30 -5.48 -20.95
CA ALA A 243 -38.39 -5.32 -21.91
C ALA A 243 -39.51 -4.41 -21.39
N ASN A 244 -39.88 -4.54 -20.12
CA ASN A 244 -40.88 -3.69 -19.49
C ASN A 244 -40.39 -2.26 -19.33
N LEU A 245 -39.12 -2.05 -18.96
CA LEU A 245 -38.54 -0.71 -18.86
C LEU A 245 -38.54 -0.01 -20.23
N LEU A 246 -38.13 -0.70 -21.30
CA LEU A 246 -38.16 -0.16 -22.67
C LEU A 246 -39.59 0.20 -23.11
N ALA A 247 -40.57 -0.65 -22.80
CA ALA A 247 -41.97 -0.40 -23.14
C ALA A 247 -42.55 0.78 -22.35
N GLN A 248 -42.25 0.90 -21.06
CA GLN A 248 -42.69 1.99 -20.20
C GLN A 248 -42.13 3.35 -20.65
N THR A 249 -40.89 3.38 -21.14
CA THR A 249 -40.24 4.63 -21.57
C THR A 249 -40.39 4.91 -23.07
N GLY A 250 -40.87 3.95 -23.86
CA GLY A 250 -40.94 4.04 -25.32
C GLY A 250 -39.57 4.30 -25.94
N SER A 251 -38.54 3.56 -25.50
CA SER A 251 -37.15 3.76 -25.91
C SER A 251 -36.62 2.60 -26.75
N GLY A 252 -35.65 2.86 -27.62
CA GLY A 252 -35.04 1.84 -28.48
C GLY A 252 -33.96 0.99 -27.78
N ASN A 253 -33.36 1.54 -26.72
CA ASN A 253 -32.29 0.91 -25.94
C ASN A 253 -32.39 1.32 -24.46
N LEU A 254 -31.66 0.59 -23.60
CA LEU A 254 -31.72 0.77 -22.15
C LEU A 254 -31.09 2.10 -21.68
N GLU A 255 -30.13 2.65 -22.44
CA GLU A 255 -29.50 3.95 -22.16
C GLU A 255 -30.54 5.08 -22.26
N GLU A 256 -31.30 5.14 -23.36
CA GLU A 256 -32.42 6.07 -23.55
C GLU A 256 -33.52 5.88 -22.50
N ALA A 257 -33.84 4.63 -22.15
CA ALA A 257 -34.81 4.34 -21.10
C ALA A 257 -34.34 4.90 -19.75
N PHE A 258 -33.07 4.68 -19.39
CA PHE A 258 -32.48 5.21 -18.17
C PHE A 258 -32.53 6.74 -18.12
N VAL A 259 -32.17 7.42 -19.21
CA VAL A 259 -32.24 8.90 -19.29
C VAL A 259 -33.66 9.40 -19.10
N LYS A 260 -34.68 8.74 -19.68
CA LYS A 260 -36.09 9.12 -19.49
C LYS A 260 -36.59 8.86 -18.07
N LEU A 261 -36.02 7.89 -17.35
CA LEU A 261 -36.34 7.62 -15.94
C LEU A 261 -35.72 8.64 -14.98
N LEU A 262 -34.68 9.38 -15.39
CA LEU A 262 -34.09 10.42 -14.55
C LEU A 262 -35.10 11.56 -14.24
N PRO A 263 -34.93 12.30 -13.13
CA PRO A 263 -35.71 13.50 -12.85
C PRO A 263 -35.55 14.55 -13.96
N PRO A 264 -36.58 15.36 -14.30
CA PRO A 264 -36.55 16.30 -15.43
C PRO A 264 -35.33 17.22 -15.47
N GLN A 265 -34.87 17.67 -14.30
CA GLN A 265 -33.72 18.57 -14.14
C GLN A 265 -32.38 17.92 -14.52
N ARG A 266 -32.31 16.58 -14.58
CA ARG A 266 -31.09 15.81 -14.87
C ARG A 266 -31.17 15.02 -16.19
N ARG A 267 -32.24 15.15 -16.97
CA ARG A 267 -32.38 14.48 -18.28
C ARG A 267 -31.47 15.08 -19.36
N GLY A 268 -30.83 16.22 -19.09
CA GLY A 268 -30.25 17.07 -20.11
C GLY A 268 -31.32 17.55 -21.09
N ASP A 269 -30.90 18.06 -22.26
CA ASP A 269 -31.82 18.53 -23.30
C ASP A 269 -32.66 17.39 -23.93
N GLY A 270 -32.38 16.12 -23.62
CA GLY A 270 -33.12 14.95 -24.09
C GLY A 270 -33.10 14.72 -25.61
N LEU A 271 -32.37 15.55 -26.36
CA LEU A 271 -32.23 15.47 -27.80
C LEU A 271 -31.04 14.57 -28.15
N PRO A 272 -31.19 13.64 -29.11
CA PRO A 272 -30.07 12.84 -29.60
C PRO A 272 -28.99 13.76 -30.14
N LEU A 273 -27.76 13.48 -29.75
CA LEU A 273 -26.58 14.28 -30.08
C LEU A 273 -26.30 14.16 -31.59
N GLN A 274 -26.74 15.15 -32.37
CA GLN A 274 -26.49 15.18 -33.81
C GLN A 274 -25.08 15.71 -34.08
N ILE A 275 -24.31 14.96 -34.85
CA ILE A 275 -22.95 15.33 -35.23
C ILE A 275 -22.99 16.02 -36.59
N PRO A 276 -22.69 17.33 -36.67
CA PRO A 276 -22.63 18.00 -37.96
C PRO A 276 -21.54 17.37 -38.84
N PRO A 277 -21.77 17.25 -40.16
CA PRO A 277 -20.76 16.73 -41.06
C PRO A 277 -19.50 17.60 -41.02
N ARG A 278 -18.33 16.95 -41.07
CA ARG A 278 -17.04 17.64 -41.13
C ARG A 278 -16.91 18.43 -42.44
N GLN A 279 -16.42 19.65 -42.36
CA GLN A 279 -15.96 20.38 -43.55
C GLN A 279 -14.55 19.92 -43.90
N VAL A 280 -14.34 19.46 -45.13
CA VAL A 280 -13.01 19.03 -45.59
C VAL A 280 -12.16 20.28 -45.85
N VAL A 281 -11.18 20.52 -44.99
CA VAL A 281 -10.22 21.63 -45.12
C VAL A 281 -9.04 21.18 -45.99
N ALA A 282 -8.60 22.02 -46.93
CA ALA A 282 -7.42 21.76 -47.74
C ALA A 282 -6.14 21.88 -46.89
N GLY A 283 -5.32 20.82 -46.87
CA GLY A 283 -4.07 20.74 -46.12
C GLY A 283 -3.83 19.30 -45.66
N GLY A 284 -2.60 18.80 -45.79
CA GLY A 284 -2.27 17.40 -45.50
C GLY A 284 -2.56 16.96 -44.05
N PRO A 285 -2.41 15.66 -43.75
CA PRO A 285 -2.82 15.05 -42.49
C PRO A 285 -2.13 15.69 -41.27
N ALA A 286 -2.87 15.79 -40.18
CA ALA A 286 -2.37 16.32 -38.91
C ALA A 286 -1.48 15.30 -38.19
N ILE A 287 -1.82 14.02 -38.24
CA ILE A 287 -1.03 12.91 -37.71
C ILE A 287 -0.76 11.90 -38.81
N VAL A 288 0.49 11.47 -38.95
CA VAL A 288 0.88 10.36 -39.82
C VAL A 288 1.74 9.38 -39.02
N ALA A 289 1.28 8.15 -38.87
CA ALA A 289 2.05 7.04 -38.34
C ALA A 289 2.40 6.08 -39.47
N ARG A 290 3.68 5.76 -39.65
CA ARG A 290 4.19 4.84 -40.67
C ARG A 290 4.99 3.72 -40.03
N ASN A 291 4.42 2.52 -40.06
CA ASN A 291 5.07 1.28 -39.61
C ASN A 291 5.62 1.38 -38.17
N VAL A 292 4.93 2.13 -37.32
CA VAL A 292 5.37 2.44 -35.96
C VAL A 292 5.37 1.15 -35.14
N THR A 293 6.48 0.88 -34.48
CA THR A 293 6.68 -0.31 -33.63
C THR A 293 7.29 0.10 -32.31
N MET A 294 6.78 -0.48 -31.23
CA MET A 294 7.28 -0.29 -29.87
C MET A 294 7.48 -1.63 -29.18
N GLN A 295 8.72 -1.88 -28.76
CA GLN A 295 9.14 -3.13 -28.12
C GLN A 295 9.77 -2.87 -26.74
N PHE A 296 9.27 -3.56 -25.72
CA PHE A 296 9.81 -3.57 -24.36
C PHE A 296 10.44 -4.94 -24.07
N GLY A 297 11.77 -5.02 -24.14
CA GLY A 297 12.47 -6.32 -24.03
C GLY A 297 12.03 -7.26 -25.16
N SER A 298 11.38 -8.38 -24.82
CA SER A 298 10.82 -9.33 -25.80
C SER A 298 9.36 -9.05 -26.20
N PHE A 299 8.65 -8.13 -25.52
CA PHE A 299 7.24 -7.87 -25.76
C PHE A 299 7.04 -6.70 -26.73
N LYS A 300 6.38 -6.96 -27.88
CA LYS A 300 5.98 -5.92 -28.84
C LYS A 300 4.61 -5.36 -28.45
N ALA A 301 4.59 -4.14 -27.90
CA ALA A 301 3.35 -3.47 -27.48
C ALA A 301 2.60 -2.81 -28.65
N VAL A 302 3.34 -2.35 -29.66
CA VAL A 302 2.83 -1.81 -30.92
C VAL A 302 3.65 -2.45 -32.03
N ASN A 303 3.00 -2.98 -33.06
CA ASN A 303 3.63 -3.78 -34.10
C ASN A 303 3.18 -3.30 -35.49
N ASN A 304 4.05 -2.58 -36.18
CA ASN A 304 3.87 -2.11 -37.55
C ASN A 304 2.55 -1.33 -37.78
N VAL A 305 2.25 -0.37 -36.91
CA VAL A 305 1.02 0.42 -36.97
C VAL A 305 1.16 1.57 -37.96
N SER A 306 0.20 1.68 -38.88
CA SER A 306 0.11 2.73 -39.89
C SER A 306 -1.29 3.31 -39.98
N PHE A 307 -1.42 4.63 -39.86
CA PHE A 307 -2.68 5.36 -40.06
C PHE A 307 -2.41 6.87 -40.27
N GLU A 308 -3.41 7.55 -40.82
CA GLU A 308 -3.38 8.99 -41.08
C GLU A 308 -4.67 9.63 -40.56
N ILE A 309 -4.52 10.76 -39.88
CA ILE A 309 -5.63 11.55 -39.30
C ILE A 309 -5.64 12.92 -39.96
N GLU A 310 -6.78 13.28 -40.55
CA GLU A 310 -6.96 14.55 -41.25
C GLU A 310 -7.22 15.71 -40.28
N ARG A 311 -6.99 16.94 -40.73
CA ARG A 311 -7.25 18.13 -39.93
C ARG A 311 -8.75 18.30 -39.63
N GLY A 312 -9.07 18.64 -38.39
CA GLY A 312 -10.45 18.83 -37.91
C GLY A 312 -11.25 17.53 -37.76
N GLU A 313 -10.63 16.37 -37.97
CA GLU A 313 -11.24 15.04 -37.79
C GLU A 313 -11.35 14.70 -36.31
N ILE A 314 -12.47 14.07 -35.92
CA ILE A 314 -12.57 13.29 -34.69
C ILE A 314 -12.27 11.83 -35.04
N PHE A 315 -11.04 11.39 -34.75
CA PHE A 315 -10.58 10.04 -35.05
C PHE A 315 -10.56 9.19 -33.78
N GLY A 316 -11.33 8.10 -33.80
CA GLY A 316 -11.45 7.16 -32.68
C GLY A 316 -10.45 6.01 -32.78
N PHE A 317 -9.71 5.77 -31.70
CA PHE A 317 -8.85 4.61 -31.55
C PHE A 317 -9.55 3.57 -30.67
N LEU A 318 -10.19 2.61 -31.32
CA LEU A 318 -11.00 1.57 -30.68
C LEU A 318 -10.18 0.30 -30.52
N GLY A 319 -10.08 -0.21 -29.31
CA GLY A 319 -9.31 -1.43 -29.06
C GLY A 319 -9.38 -1.91 -27.62
N SER A 320 -8.96 -3.15 -27.41
CA SER A 320 -8.92 -3.77 -26.07
C SER A 320 -7.93 -3.06 -25.13
N ASN A 321 -8.11 -3.26 -23.82
CA ASN A 321 -7.10 -2.81 -22.86
C ASN A 321 -5.80 -3.60 -23.05
N GLY A 322 -4.69 -2.88 -23.15
CA GLY A 322 -3.39 -3.46 -23.46
C GLY A 322 -3.14 -3.76 -24.95
N CYS A 323 -4.02 -3.34 -25.88
CA CYS A 323 -3.78 -3.52 -27.31
C CYS A 323 -2.74 -2.55 -27.91
N GLY A 324 -2.26 -1.57 -27.13
CA GLY A 324 -1.26 -0.59 -27.57
C GLY A 324 -1.75 0.85 -27.71
N LYS A 325 -3.03 1.18 -27.44
CA LYS A 325 -3.61 2.54 -27.60
C LYS A 325 -2.79 3.64 -26.93
N THR A 326 -2.64 3.56 -25.61
CA THR A 326 -1.88 4.50 -24.79
C THR A 326 -0.40 4.54 -25.20
N THR A 327 0.18 3.40 -25.59
CA THR A 327 1.56 3.35 -26.07
C THR A 327 1.73 4.12 -27.36
N THR A 328 0.83 3.94 -28.33
CA THR A 328 0.79 4.71 -29.58
C THR A 328 0.60 6.19 -29.31
N MET A 329 -0.30 6.56 -28.40
CA MET A 329 -0.51 7.96 -28.00
C MET A 329 0.73 8.58 -27.34
N LYS A 330 1.43 7.84 -26.47
CA LYS A 330 2.70 8.29 -25.87
C LYS A 330 3.80 8.49 -26.91
N ILE A 331 3.80 7.69 -27.97
CA ILE A 331 4.71 7.87 -29.10
C ILE A 331 4.37 9.14 -29.86
N LEU A 332 3.09 9.35 -30.20
CA LEU A 332 2.64 10.53 -30.92
C LEU A 332 2.86 11.84 -30.13
N THR A 333 2.76 11.80 -28.79
CA THR A 333 3.03 12.95 -27.92
C THR A 333 4.52 13.18 -27.63
N GLY A 334 5.40 12.29 -28.10
CA GLY A 334 6.84 12.35 -27.83
C GLY A 334 7.21 12.06 -26.37
N LEU A 335 6.32 11.41 -25.61
CA LEU A 335 6.58 10.92 -24.26
C LEU A 335 7.32 9.58 -24.26
N LEU A 336 7.27 8.85 -25.37
CA LEU A 336 7.92 7.57 -25.57
C LEU A 336 8.51 7.49 -26.99
N PRO A 337 9.83 7.31 -27.17
CA PRO A 337 10.39 7.11 -28.51
C PRO A 337 9.95 5.75 -29.07
N ALA A 338 9.60 5.71 -30.36
CA ALA A 338 9.34 4.44 -31.06
C ALA A 338 10.63 3.61 -31.20
N THR A 339 10.51 2.28 -31.18
CA THR A 339 11.64 1.38 -31.46
C THR A 339 11.99 1.40 -32.95
N SER A 340 10.99 1.46 -33.82
CA SER A 340 11.16 1.64 -35.27
C SER A 340 9.90 2.26 -35.91
N GLY A 341 10.03 2.68 -37.16
CA GLY A 341 8.98 3.41 -37.88
C GLY A 341 9.05 4.91 -37.64
N GLU A 342 8.10 5.65 -38.19
CA GLU A 342 8.08 7.12 -38.13
C GLU A 342 6.70 7.64 -37.73
N ALA A 343 6.69 8.62 -36.82
CA ALA A 343 5.52 9.39 -36.44
C ALA A 343 5.74 10.85 -36.79
N LEU A 344 4.78 11.46 -37.48
CA LEU A 344 4.81 12.87 -37.88
C LEU A 344 3.59 13.60 -37.34
N LEU A 345 3.80 14.78 -36.76
CA LEU A 345 2.77 15.75 -36.38
C LEU A 345 2.90 16.98 -37.25
N PHE A 346 1.83 17.35 -37.94
CA PHE A 346 1.80 18.48 -38.88
C PHE A 346 2.96 18.46 -39.91
N GLY A 347 3.36 17.25 -40.35
CA GLY A 347 4.46 17.03 -41.29
C GLY A 347 5.86 17.04 -40.66
N GLN A 348 6.01 17.29 -39.36
CA GLN A 348 7.29 17.27 -38.64
C GLN A 348 7.44 15.97 -37.85
N LYS A 349 8.64 15.38 -37.81
CA LYS A 349 8.88 14.15 -37.02
C LYS A 349 8.70 14.46 -35.54
N VAL A 350 8.08 13.54 -34.82
CA VAL A 350 7.91 13.69 -33.36
C VAL A 350 9.27 13.62 -32.68
N ASP A 351 9.62 14.70 -31.98
CA ASP A 351 10.80 14.81 -31.13
C ASP A 351 10.38 15.23 -29.71
N ALA A 352 10.95 14.59 -28.69
CA ALA A 352 10.70 14.90 -27.29
C ALA A 352 11.23 16.30 -26.89
N ASN A 353 12.17 16.86 -27.65
CA ASN A 353 12.77 18.17 -27.37
C ASN A 353 12.09 19.33 -28.11
N ASP A 354 11.12 19.05 -29.00
CA ASP A 354 10.43 20.08 -29.75
C ASP A 354 9.28 20.73 -28.94
N LEU A 355 9.62 21.77 -28.19
CA LEU A 355 8.67 22.57 -27.44
C LEU A 355 7.65 23.30 -28.34
N ALA A 356 8.00 23.63 -29.58
CA ALA A 356 7.12 24.37 -30.48
C ALA A 356 5.94 23.51 -30.92
N THR A 357 6.19 22.24 -31.27
CA THR A 357 5.11 21.29 -31.59
C THR A 357 4.26 20.98 -30.36
N ARG A 358 4.86 20.86 -29.16
CA ARG A 358 4.10 20.61 -27.92
C ARG A 358 3.14 21.74 -27.54
N ARG A 359 3.51 23.00 -27.82
CA ARG A 359 2.62 24.16 -27.64
C ARG A 359 1.39 24.13 -28.56
N ARG A 360 1.38 23.28 -29.59
CA ARG A 360 0.26 23.14 -30.54
C ARG A 360 -0.66 21.96 -30.22
N VAL A 361 -0.29 21.12 -29.24
CA VAL A 361 -1.00 19.89 -28.88
C VAL A 361 -1.52 20.01 -27.44
N GLY A 362 -2.79 19.71 -27.22
CA GLY A 362 -3.35 19.42 -25.90
C GLY A 362 -3.36 17.92 -25.67
N TYR A 363 -2.96 17.49 -24.47
CA TYR A 363 -2.93 16.08 -24.11
C TYR A 363 -3.68 15.83 -22.81
N MET A 364 -4.57 14.85 -22.83
CA MET A 364 -5.27 14.35 -21.67
C MET A 364 -4.94 12.87 -21.50
N SER A 365 -4.19 12.55 -20.45
CA SER A 365 -3.80 11.18 -20.13
C SER A 365 -4.91 10.38 -19.42
N GLN A 366 -4.84 9.05 -19.52
CA GLN A 366 -5.75 8.14 -18.83
C GLN A 366 -5.69 8.27 -17.30
N ALA A 367 -4.49 8.37 -16.74
CA ALA A 367 -4.30 8.77 -15.34
C ALA A 367 -4.45 10.29 -15.24
N PHE A 368 -5.19 10.77 -14.24
CA PHE A 368 -5.51 12.19 -14.10
C PHE A 368 -4.28 13.09 -14.23
N SER A 369 -4.36 14.07 -15.13
CA SER A 369 -3.32 15.08 -15.38
C SER A 369 -3.38 16.29 -14.43
N LEU A 370 -4.40 16.32 -13.56
CA LEU A 370 -4.65 17.40 -12.60
C LEU A 370 -3.93 17.16 -11.28
N TYR A 371 -3.51 18.25 -10.62
CA TYR A 371 -3.04 18.18 -9.24
C TYR A 371 -4.24 18.10 -8.32
N ALA A 372 -4.41 16.95 -7.67
CA ALA A 372 -5.58 16.61 -6.87
C ALA A 372 -5.72 17.51 -5.63
N GLU A 373 -4.60 17.99 -5.10
CA GLU A 373 -4.46 18.86 -3.93
C GLU A 373 -4.67 20.34 -4.26
N LEU A 374 -4.82 20.70 -5.53
CA LEU A 374 -5.10 22.07 -5.99
C LEU A 374 -6.58 22.25 -6.30
N THR A 375 -7.06 23.49 -6.15
CA THR A 375 -8.41 23.88 -6.56
C THR A 375 -8.57 23.92 -8.08
N VAL A 376 -9.82 23.99 -8.57
CA VAL A 376 -10.13 24.19 -10.00
C VAL A 376 -9.41 25.42 -10.54
N SER A 377 -9.56 26.55 -9.86
CA SER A 377 -8.86 27.81 -10.16
C SER A 377 -7.34 27.64 -10.20
N GLN A 378 -6.76 27.00 -9.18
CA GLN A 378 -5.30 26.80 -9.09
C GLN A 378 -4.77 25.91 -10.22
N ASN A 379 -5.49 24.86 -10.60
CA ASN A 379 -5.12 24.02 -11.74
C ASN A 379 -5.14 24.84 -13.04
N LEU A 380 -6.21 25.59 -13.32
CA LEU A 380 -6.30 26.42 -14.52
C LEU A 380 -5.19 27.48 -14.58
N TRP A 381 -4.93 28.19 -13.48
CA TRP A 381 -3.85 29.18 -13.40
C TRP A 381 -2.46 28.56 -13.55
N LEU A 382 -2.22 27.38 -12.96
CA LEU A 382 -0.95 26.66 -13.10
C LEU A 382 -0.69 26.33 -14.57
N HIS A 383 -1.67 25.74 -15.25
CA HIS A 383 -1.51 25.36 -16.65
C HIS A 383 -1.39 26.58 -17.58
N ALA A 384 -2.14 27.66 -17.34
CA ALA A 384 -1.96 28.91 -18.08
C ALA A 384 -0.51 29.45 -17.97
N ARG A 385 0.10 29.36 -16.77
CA ARG A 385 1.50 29.76 -16.55
C ARG A 385 2.49 28.81 -17.22
N LEU A 386 2.26 27.50 -17.17
CA LEU A 386 3.11 26.50 -17.83
C LEU A 386 3.15 26.68 -19.35
N PHE A 387 2.06 27.15 -19.95
CA PHE A 387 1.98 27.52 -21.37
C PHE A 387 2.33 28.98 -21.66
N GLU A 388 2.84 29.72 -20.67
CA GLU A 388 3.31 31.11 -20.80
C GLU A 388 2.24 32.10 -21.30
N LEU A 389 0.96 31.88 -20.96
CA LEU A 389 -0.09 32.84 -21.30
C LEU A 389 0.11 34.15 -20.52
N PRO A 390 0.03 35.33 -21.19
CA PRO A 390 0.07 36.62 -20.52
C PRO A 390 -1.03 36.72 -19.45
N PRO A 391 -0.78 37.30 -18.25
CA PRO A 391 -1.75 37.26 -17.15
C PRO A 391 -3.15 37.81 -17.47
N ALA A 392 -3.23 38.84 -18.33
CA ALA A 392 -4.50 39.41 -18.76
C ALA A 392 -5.29 38.46 -19.68
N GLU A 393 -4.59 37.82 -20.63
CA GLU A 393 -5.17 36.83 -21.53
C GLU A 393 -5.55 35.55 -20.78
N ALA A 394 -4.67 35.08 -19.89
CA ALA A 394 -4.92 33.94 -19.03
C ALA A 394 -6.21 34.12 -18.23
N ARG A 395 -6.42 35.32 -17.63
CA ARG A 395 -7.65 35.60 -16.89
C ARG A 395 -8.90 35.53 -17.78
N GLN A 396 -8.88 36.19 -18.92
CA GLN A 396 -10.00 36.15 -19.87
C GLN A 396 -10.29 34.72 -20.34
N ARG A 397 -9.23 33.95 -20.63
CA ARG A 397 -9.34 32.55 -21.08
C ARG A 397 -9.87 31.64 -19.98
N ILE A 398 -9.44 31.84 -18.73
CA ILE A 398 -9.95 31.09 -17.58
C ILE A 398 -11.43 31.38 -17.38
N ASP A 399 -11.84 32.65 -17.39
CA ASP A 399 -13.25 33.03 -17.24
C ASP A 399 -14.13 32.42 -18.35
N GLU A 400 -13.63 32.44 -19.60
CA GLU A 400 -14.29 31.78 -20.75
C GLU A 400 -14.44 30.26 -20.53
N LEU A 401 -13.38 29.57 -20.13
CA LEU A 401 -13.39 28.11 -19.94
C LEU A 401 -14.24 27.69 -18.75
N VAL A 402 -14.22 28.47 -17.66
CA VAL A 402 -15.05 28.21 -16.49
C VAL A 402 -16.53 28.25 -16.87
N ALA A 403 -16.94 29.26 -17.65
CA ALA A 403 -18.31 29.37 -18.15
C ALA A 403 -18.67 28.26 -19.14
N ARG A 404 -17.78 28.01 -20.12
CA ARG A 404 -18.03 27.04 -21.20
C ARG A 404 -18.11 25.60 -20.70
N PHE A 405 -17.31 25.24 -19.69
CA PHE A 405 -17.24 23.88 -19.17
C PHE A 405 -18.10 23.66 -17.91
N GLY A 406 -18.88 24.67 -17.49
CA GLY A 406 -19.78 24.59 -16.34
C GLY A 406 -19.03 24.32 -15.02
N LEU A 407 -17.97 25.09 -14.76
CA LEU A 407 -17.08 24.94 -13.59
C LEU A 407 -17.28 26.03 -12.53
N GLU A 408 -18.27 26.91 -12.68
CA GLU A 408 -18.49 28.08 -11.82
C GLU A 408 -18.74 27.69 -10.37
N GLN A 409 -19.57 26.67 -10.13
CA GLN A 409 -19.96 26.25 -8.79
C GLN A 409 -18.82 25.56 -8.03
N GLU A 410 -17.82 25.06 -8.76
CA GLU A 410 -16.72 24.26 -8.22
C GLU A 410 -15.38 25.01 -8.26
N PHE A 411 -15.40 26.30 -8.59
CA PHE A 411 -14.19 27.09 -8.88
C PHE A 411 -13.14 27.07 -7.76
N ASP A 412 -13.58 27.03 -6.50
CA ASP A 412 -12.74 26.96 -5.30
C ASP A 412 -12.65 25.56 -4.69
N SER A 413 -13.31 24.56 -5.29
CA SER A 413 -13.25 23.17 -4.83
C SER A 413 -11.94 22.51 -5.22
N LEU A 414 -11.43 21.61 -4.37
CA LEU A 414 -10.26 20.78 -4.68
C LEU A 414 -10.58 19.81 -5.83
N ALA A 415 -9.64 19.61 -6.75
CA ALA A 415 -9.82 18.69 -7.87
C ALA A 415 -10.13 17.26 -7.40
N ALA A 416 -9.55 16.82 -6.27
CA ALA A 416 -9.81 15.52 -5.65
C ALA A 416 -11.27 15.32 -5.19
N SER A 417 -11.99 16.39 -4.83
CA SER A 417 -13.36 16.31 -4.34
C SER A 417 -14.43 16.38 -5.44
N LEU A 418 -14.05 16.72 -6.68
CA LEU A 418 -15.00 16.85 -7.78
C LEU A 418 -15.59 15.50 -8.20
N PRO A 419 -16.87 15.45 -8.59
CA PRO A 419 -17.44 14.31 -9.31
C PRO A 419 -16.63 14.01 -10.59
N LEU A 420 -16.59 12.74 -10.99
CA LEU A 420 -15.75 12.29 -12.10
C LEU A 420 -16.03 13.05 -13.40
N GLY A 421 -17.30 13.19 -13.81
CA GLY A 421 -17.67 13.94 -15.02
C GLY A 421 -17.18 15.40 -15.00
N VAL A 422 -17.34 16.10 -13.86
CA VAL A 422 -16.86 17.48 -13.69
C VAL A 422 -15.33 17.54 -13.75
N ARG A 423 -14.66 16.56 -13.15
CA ARG A 423 -13.20 16.44 -13.19
C ARG A 423 -12.68 16.22 -14.62
N GLN A 424 -13.37 15.42 -15.44
CA GLN A 424 -13.01 15.24 -16.84
C GLN A 424 -13.23 16.52 -17.65
N ARG A 425 -14.31 17.27 -17.40
CA ARG A 425 -14.50 18.60 -18.00
C ARG A 425 -13.37 19.57 -17.62
N LEU A 426 -12.95 19.60 -16.36
CA LEU A 426 -11.78 20.39 -15.93
C LEU A 426 -10.49 19.94 -16.63
N SER A 427 -10.26 18.63 -16.74
CA SER A 427 -9.09 18.09 -17.45
C SER A 427 -9.09 18.52 -18.92
N LEU A 428 -10.25 18.49 -19.58
CA LEU A 428 -10.38 18.98 -20.95
C LEU A 428 -10.16 20.50 -21.02
N ALA A 429 -10.73 21.28 -20.10
CA ALA A 429 -10.53 22.73 -20.01
C ALA A 429 -9.04 23.10 -19.87
N VAL A 430 -8.32 22.38 -19.01
CA VAL A 430 -6.87 22.49 -18.86
C VAL A 430 -6.13 22.12 -20.15
N ALA A 431 -6.54 21.05 -20.84
CA ALA A 431 -5.92 20.62 -22.08
C ALA A 431 -6.14 21.59 -23.25
N VAL A 432 -7.18 22.43 -23.22
CA VAL A 432 -7.48 23.44 -24.25
C VAL A 432 -7.11 24.87 -23.85
N ILE A 433 -6.48 25.06 -22.68
CA ILE A 433 -6.24 26.40 -22.13
C ILE A 433 -5.39 27.27 -23.06
N HIS A 434 -4.42 26.67 -23.74
CA HIS A 434 -3.49 27.30 -24.66
C HIS A 434 -3.94 27.30 -26.12
N ARG A 435 -5.22 26.98 -26.40
CA ARG A 435 -5.82 26.92 -27.75
C ARG A 435 -5.04 26.01 -28.73
N PRO A 436 -4.93 24.71 -28.42
CA PRO A 436 -4.20 23.77 -29.28
C PRO A 436 -4.90 23.56 -30.62
N GLU A 437 -4.12 23.27 -31.66
CA GLU A 437 -4.62 22.85 -32.97
C GLU A 437 -5.06 21.37 -32.98
N MET A 438 -4.56 20.60 -32.01
CA MET A 438 -4.81 19.16 -31.87
C MET A 438 -5.01 18.75 -30.42
N LEU A 439 -5.95 17.84 -30.19
CA LEU A 439 -6.16 17.17 -28.91
C LEU A 439 -5.91 15.67 -29.03
N ILE A 440 -5.13 15.14 -28.10
CA ILE A 440 -4.95 13.70 -27.90
C ILE A 440 -5.58 13.35 -26.55
N LEU A 441 -6.65 12.55 -26.58
CA LEU A 441 -7.46 12.23 -25.41
C LEU A 441 -7.44 10.72 -25.17
N ASP A 442 -6.84 10.28 -24.06
CA ASP A 442 -6.74 8.87 -23.71
C ASP A 442 -7.88 8.44 -22.75
N GLU A 443 -8.89 7.75 -23.27
CA GLU A 443 -10.09 7.27 -22.57
C GLU A 443 -10.79 8.34 -21.69
N PRO A 444 -11.10 9.53 -22.24
CA PRO A 444 -11.46 10.71 -21.45
C PRO A 444 -12.80 10.60 -20.71
N THR A 445 -13.68 9.70 -21.15
CA THR A 445 -15.04 9.50 -20.66
C THR A 445 -15.20 8.18 -19.90
N SER A 446 -14.10 7.46 -19.64
CA SER A 446 -14.10 6.23 -18.87
C SER A 446 -14.62 6.48 -17.44
N GLY A 447 -15.62 5.68 -17.03
CA GLY A 447 -16.32 5.83 -15.74
C GLY A 447 -17.30 7.02 -15.65
N VAL A 448 -17.46 7.81 -16.72
CA VAL A 448 -18.43 8.91 -16.74
C VAL A 448 -19.81 8.36 -17.12
N ASP A 449 -20.85 8.84 -16.44
CA ASP A 449 -22.24 8.45 -16.69
C ASP A 449 -22.74 8.94 -18.07
N PRO A 450 -23.80 8.32 -18.63
CA PRO A 450 -24.29 8.64 -19.97
C PRO A 450 -24.58 10.13 -20.20
N VAL A 451 -25.18 10.83 -19.23
CA VAL A 451 -25.57 12.24 -19.39
C VAL A 451 -24.33 13.13 -19.40
N ALA A 452 -23.43 12.96 -18.43
CA ALA A 452 -22.19 13.73 -18.38
C ALA A 452 -21.26 13.40 -19.56
N ARG A 453 -21.29 12.17 -20.07
CA ARG A 453 -20.58 11.75 -21.28
C ARG A 453 -21.12 12.46 -22.51
N ASP A 454 -22.43 12.59 -22.66
CA ASP A 454 -23.05 13.36 -23.74
C ASP A 454 -22.68 14.84 -23.66
N GLU A 455 -22.72 15.45 -22.47
CA GLU A 455 -22.22 16.82 -22.28
C GLU A 455 -20.74 16.96 -22.68
N PHE A 456 -19.89 15.98 -22.32
CA PHE A 456 -18.49 15.96 -22.72
C PHE A 456 -18.35 15.88 -24.25
N TRP A 457 -19.14 15.03 -24.92
CA TRP A 457 -19.13 14.91 -26.37
C TRP A 457 -19.63 16.17 -27.08
N LYS A 458 -20.60 16.90 -26.52
CA LYS A 458 -20.99 18.22 -27.04
C LYS A 458 -19.78 19.18 -27.11
N LEU A 459 -18.93 19.18 -26.08
CA LEU A 459 -17.71 20.00 -26.05
C LEU A 459 -16.71 19.55 -27.13
N LEU A 460 -16.48 18.25 -27.30
CA LEU A 460 -15.59 17.73 -28.35
C LEU A 460 -16.05 18.10 -29.76
N ILE A 461 -17.36 17.94 -30.02
CA ILE A 461 -17.96 18.29 -31.30
C ILE A 461 -17.86 19.80 -31.55
N GLU A 462 -18.10 20.62 -30.53
CA GLU A 462 -17.94 22.07 -30.64
C GLU A 462 -16.49 22.45 -30.98
N LEU A 463 -15.50 21.90 -30.27
CA LEU A 463 -14.07 22.14 -30.52
C LEU A 463 -13.68 21.73 -31.95
N SER A 464 -14.11 20.56 -32.41
CA SER A 464 -13.81 20.10 -33.77
C SER A 464 -14.51 20.93 -34.84
N ARG A 465 -15.80 21.24 -34.67
CA ARG A 465 -16.60 21.87 -35.73
C ARG A 465 -16.50 23.39 -35.78
N ARG A 466 -16.39 24.07 -34.64
CA ARG A 466 -16.29 25.55 -34.58
C ARG A 466 -14.85 26.03 -34.62
N GLU A 467 -13.96 25.35 -33.91
CA GLU A 467 -12.55 25.77 -33.76
C GLU A 467 -11.59 24.97 -34.66
N GLN A 468 -12.11 24.01 -35.44
CA GLN A 468 -11.33 23.16 -36.36
C GLN A 468 -10.20 22.37 -35.67
N VAL A 469 -10.36 22.08 -34.37
CA VAL A 469 -9.40 21.29 -33.60
C VAL A 469 -9.43 19.84 -34.08
N THR A 470 -8.26 19.26 -34.33
CA THR A 470 -8.13 17.84 -34.68
C THR A 470 -8.15 17.00 -33.42
N ILE A 471 -9.03 16.01 -33.30
CA ILE A 471 -9.21 15.24 -32.06
C ILE A 471 -8.86 13.78 -32.32
N PHE A 472 -7.82 13.30 -31.64
CA PHE A 472 -7.47 11.89 -31.56
C PHE A 472 -7.90 11.34 -30.20
N ILE A 473 -8.96 10.53 -30.18
CA ILE A 473 -9.56 10.02 -28.94
C ILE A 473 -9.45 8.49 -28.90
N SER A 474 -9.00 7.92 -27.79
CA SER A 474 -9.13 6.48 -27.54
C SER A 474 -10.42 6.22 -26.78
N THR A 475 -11.11 5.15 -27.15
CA THR A 475 -12.30 4.71 -26.43
C THR A 475 -12.41 3.20 -26.49
N HIS A 476 -13.12 2.63 -25.53
CA HIS A 476 -13.57 1.24 -25.52
C HIS A 476 -15.09 1.13 -25.54
N PHE A 477 -15.81 2.26 -25.62
CA PHE A 477 -17.26 2.33 -25.75
C PHE A 477 -17.68 2.41 -27.22
N MET A 478 -18.51 1.47 -27.66
CA MET A 478 -18.99 1.40 -29.04
C MET A 478 -19.84 2.63 -29.41
N ASN A 479 -20.68 3.10 -28.49
CA ASN A 479 -21.51 4.30 -28.69
C ASN A 479 -20.70 5.58 -28.89
N GLU A 480 -19.47 5.63 -28.39
CA GLU A 480 -18.54 6.74 -28.62
C GLU A 480 -17.81 6.59 -29.95
N ALA A 481 -17.41 5.37 -30.30
CA ALA A 481 -16.81 5.06 -31.59
C ALA A 481 -17.77 5.42 -32.75
N LEU A 482 -19.08 5.20 -32.58
CA LEU A 482 -20.12 5.62 -33.53
C LEU A 482 -20.20 7.15 -33.71
N ARG A 483 -19.69 7.94 -32.76
CA ARG A 483 -19.65 9.41 -32.82
C ARG A 483 -18.39 9.95 -33.51
N CYS A 484 -17.43 9.09 -33.82
CA CYS A 484 -16.19 9.48 -34.50
C CYS A 484 -16.41 9.58 -36.01
N ASP A 485 -15.67 10.48 -36.66
CA ASP A 485 -15.68 10.60 -38.12
C ASP A 485 -15.12 9.32 -38.78
N ARG A 486 -13.99 8.83 -38.25
CA ARG A 486 -13.40 7.53 -38.58
C ARG A 486 -12.87 6.87 -37.33
N ILE A 487 -12.76 5.54 -37.37
CA ILE A 487 -12.19 4.76 -36.30
C ILE A 487 -11.15 3.78 -36.82
N SER A 488 -10.15 3.49 -35.99
CA SER A 488 -9.24 2.38 -36.20
C SER A 488 -9.47 1.31 -35.14
N LEU A 489 -9.63 0.07 -35.60
CA LEU A 489 -9.78 -1.12 -34.78
C LEU A 489 -8.40 -1.70 -34.48
N MET A 490 -8.01 -1.74 -33.21
CA MET A 490 -6.69 -2.22 -32.78
C MET A 490 -6.82 -3.47 -31.91
N HIS A 491 -5.98 -4.47 -32.17
CA HIS A 491 -5.87 -5.68 -31.36
C HIS A 491 -4.41 -6.15 -31.30
N ALA A 492 -3.94 -6.57 -30.13
CA ALA A 492 -2.60 -7.15 -29.94
C ALA A 492 -1.44 -6.37 -30.61
N GLY A 493 -1.48 -5.05 -30.57
CA GLY A 493 -0.43 -4.18 -31.12
C GLY A 493 -0.60 -3.85 -32.60
N THR A 494 -1.58 -4.40 -33.31
CA THR A 494 -1.79 -4.18 -34.75
C THR A 494 -3.10 -3.45 -35.04
N VAL A 495 -3.14 -2.70 -36.14
CA VAL A 495 -4.38 -2.13 -36.69
C VAL A 495 -5.02 -3.18 -37.59
N LEU A 496 -6.25 -3.57 -37.26
CA LEU A 496 -7.04 -4.56 -37.99
C LEU A 496 -7.81 -3.93 -39.14
N ALA A 497 -8.43 -2.78 -38.90
CA ALA A 497 -9.20 -2.02 -39.88
C ALA A 497 -9.20 -0.53 -39.52
N CYS A 498 -9.44 0.33 -40.51
CA CYS A 498 -9.50 1.78 -40.33
C CYS A 498 -10.46 2.40 -41.37
N ASP A 499 -11.65 2.81 -40.96
CA ASP A 499 -12.63 3.46 -41.82
C ASP A 499 -13.73 4.15 -40.97
N THR A 500 -14.76 4.70 -41.62
CA THR A 500 -15.98 5.17 -40.94
C THR A 500 -16.68 4.02 -40.20
N PRO A 501 -17.29 4.27 -39.03
CA PRO A 501 -17.96 3.22 -38.26
C PRO A 501 -19.00 2.43 -39.07
N GLN A 502 -19.81 3.11 -39.88
CA GLN A 502 -20.84 2.47 -40.69
C GLN A 502 -20.25 1.54 -41.75
N LYS A 503 -19.19 1.98 -42.46
CA LYS A 503 -18.55 1.15 -43.48
C LYS A 503 -17.90 -0.10 -42.88
N LEU A 504 -17.32 -0.02 -41.68
CA LEU A 504 -16.78 -1.19 -40.99
C LEU A 504 -17.87 -2.20 -40.60
N VAL A 505 -19.06 -1.73 -40.23
CA VAL A 505 -20.22 -2.60 -39.99
C VAL A 505 -20.65 -3.28 -41.29
N ASP A 506 -20.81 -2.50 -42.35
CA ASP A 506 -21.24 -3.00 -43.66
C ASP A 506 -20.23 -4.03 -44.24
N ASP A 507 -18.93 -3.74 -44.17
CA ASP A 507 -17.84 -4.61 -44.65
C ASP A 507 -17.75 -5.93 -43.84
N SER A 508 -18.12 -5.89 -42.55
CA SER A 508 -18.18 -7.10 -41.71
C SER A 508 -19.43 -7.94 -41.97
N GLY A 509 -20.51 -7.37 -42.52
CA GLY A 509 -21.81 -8.04 -42.68
C GLY A 509 -22.57 -8.27 -41.36
N GLU A 510 -22.17 -7.60 -40.28
CA GLU A 510 -22.83 -7.66 -38.97
C GLU A 510 -23.86 -6.54 -38.80
N LYS A 511 -24.70 -6.63 -37.75
CA LYS A 511 -25.73 -5.59 -37.46
C LYS A 511 -25.23 -4.46 -36.56
N THR A 512 -24.14 -4.67 -35.84
CA THR A 512 -23.63 -3.73 -34.84
C THR A 512 -22.12 -3.59 -34.94
N LEU A 513 -21.60 -2.43 -34.54
CA LEU A 513 -20.16 -2.17 -34.51
C LEU A 513 -19.42 -3.12 -33.57
N GLU A 514 -20.04 -3.50 -32.45
CA GLU A 514 -19.44 -4.47 -31.52
C GLU A 514 -19.25 -5.84 -32.18
N ALA A 515 -20.26 -6.35 -32.90
CA ALA A 515 -20.16 -7.61 -33.62
C ALA A 515 -19.11 -7.57 -34.73
N ALA A 516 -19.07 -6.45 -35.49
CA ALA A 516 -18.03 -6.21 -36.49
C ALA A 516 -16.62 -6.27 -35.88
N PHE A 517 -16.42 -5.60 -34.74
CA PHE A 517 -15.14 -5.59 -34.02
C PHE A 517 -14.74 -6.97 -33.51
N ILE A 518 -15.68 -7.71 -32.89
CA ILE A 518 -15.44 -9.08 -32.41
C ILE A 518 -15.02 -9.98 -33.58
N ARG A 519 -15.72 -9.91 -34.71
CA ARG A 519 -15.41 -10.69 -35.90
C ARG A 519 -14.03 -10.36 -36.47
N CYS A 520 -13.65 -9.09 -36.53
CA CYS A 520 -12.29 -8.70 -36.92
C CYS A 520 -11.22 -9.30 -35.99
N ILE A 521 -11.48 -9.33 -34.67
CA ILE A 521 -10.57 -9.97 -33.71
C ILE A 521 -10.49 -11.47 -33.93
N GLU A 522 -11.63 -12.15 -34.06
CA GLU A 522 -11.69 -13.61 -34.26
C GLU A 522 -10.95 -14.04 -35.53
N GLN A 523 -11.02 -13.25 -36.60
CA GLN A 523 -10.26 -13.49 -37.83
C GLN A 523 -8.76 -13.23 -37.67
N ALA A 524 -8.37 -12.34 -36.77
CA ALA A 524 -6.97 -11.98 -36.51
C ALA A 524 -6.26 -12.94 -35.53
N ILE A 525 -7.00 -13.73 -34.75
CA ILE A 525 -6.45 -14.73 -33.81
C ILE A 525 -6.11 -16.02 -34.58
N PRO A 526 -4.84 -16.50 -34.56
CA PRO A 526 -4.48 -17.78 -35.16
C PRO A 526 -5.26 -18.95 -34.53
N PRO A 527 -5.67 -19.99 -35.28
CA PRO A 527 -6.48 -21.09 -34.77
C PRO A 527 -5.82 -21.90 -33.63
N GLU A 528 -4.49 -21.87 -33.49
CA GLU A 528 -3.78 -22.45 -32.34
C GLU A 528 -3.96 -21.65 -31.03
N ASN A 529 -4.23 -20.35 -31.13
CA ASN A 529 -4.49 -19.43 -30.01
C ASN A 529 -5.98 -19.13 -29.83
N ALA A 530 -6.84 -19.67 -30.70
CA ALA A 530 -8.27 -19.62 -30.51
C ALA A 530 -8.61 -20.36 -29.20
N PRO A 531 -9.32 -19.73 -28.25
CA PRO A 531 -9.73 -20.40 -27.03
C PRO A 531 -10.57 -21.62 -27.42
N LYS A 532 -10.03 -22.82 -27.19
CA LYS A 532 -10.79 -24.07 -27.36
C LYS A 532 -12.02 -23.99 -26.47
N GLY A 533 -13.19 -24.19 -27.06
CA GLY A 533 -14.49 -23.92 -26.46
C GLY A 533 -14.65 -24.42 -25.03
N THR A 534 -15.38 -23.61 -24.28
CA THR A 534 -15.90 -23.69 -22.91
C THR A 534 -16.83 -24.89 -22.64
N GLY A 535 -16.49 -26.08 -23.14
CA GLY A 535 -17.36 -27.27 -23.13
C GLY A 535 -17.04 -28.34 -22.09
N THR A 536 -16.10 -28.13 -21.18
CA THR A 536 -15.85 -29.12 -20.11
C THR A 536 -16.83 -28.87 -18.98
N ALA A 537 -17.83 -29.75 -18.87
CA ALA A 537 -18.78 -29.77 -17.75
C ALA A 537 -18.02 -29.63 -16.41
N LEU A 538 -18.41 -28.67 -15.56
CA LEU A 538 -17.86 -28.63 -14.22
C LEU A 538 -18.35 -29.91 -13.53
N ALA A 539 -17.44 -30.81 -13.19
CA ALA A 539 -17.80 -32.02 -12.49
C ALA A 539 -18.32 -31.64 -11.10
N THR A 540 -19.64 -31.76 -10.91
CA THR A 540 -20.29 -31.52 -9.63
C THR A 540 -19.91 -32.63 -8.65
N SER A 541 -18.93 -32.40 -7.78
CA SER A 541 -18.90 -33.11 -6.51
C SER A 541 -19.95 -32.46 -5.61
N HIS A 542 -21.20 -32.92 -5.71
CA HIS A 542 -22.19 -32.63 -4.69
C HIS A 542 -21.78 -33.34 -3.39
N ALA A 543 -21.32 -32.57 -2.40
CA ALA A 543 -21.20 -33.07 -1.04
C ALA A 543 -21.30 -31.93 -0.01
N GLY A 544 -22.44 -31.92 0.70
CA GLY A 544 -22.54 -31.40 2.07
C GLY A 544 -22.90 -29.93 2.20
N SER A 545 -24.13 -29.68 2.64
CA SER A 545 -24.50 -28.45 3.35
C SER A 545 -23.37 -28.04 4.29
N SER A 546 -22.69 -26.92 3.99
CA SER A 546 -21.68 -26.36 4.86
C SER A 546 -22.34 -26.09 6.21
N GLN A 547 -21.95 -26.85 7.24
CA GLN A 547 -22.38 -26.55 8.59
C GLN A 547 -21.98 -25.09 8.88
N PRO A 548 -22.84 -24.29 9.53
CA PRO A 548 -22.53 -22.90 9.81
C PRO A 548 -21.16 -22.84 10.51
N PRO A 549 -20.23 -22.01 10.03
CA PRO A 549 -18.86 -22.01 10.51
C PRO A 549 -18.86 -21.80 12.02
N ARG A 550 -18.38 -22.80 12.74
CA ARG A 550 -18.19 -22.73 14.19
C ARG A 550 -17.02 -21.79 14.48
N GLY A 551 -17.20 -20.93 15.49
CA GLY A 551 -16.22 -20.08 16.17
C GLY A 551 -14.85 -19.92 15.49
N PHE A 552 -13.79 -20.27 16.21
CA PHE A 552 -12.41 -20.17 15.76
C PHE A 552 -12.00 -21.39 14.90
N SER A 553 -11.37 -21.19 13.74
CA SER A 553 -10.78 -22.24 12.89
C SER A 553 -9.27 -22.08 12.75
N LEU A 554 -8.54 -23.14 13.12
CA LEU A 554 -7.10 -23.22 12.92
C LEU A 554 -6.73 -23.31 11.42
N ALA A 555 -7.62 -23.85 10.58
CA ALA A 555 -7.39 -23.95 9.14
C ALA A 555 -7.41 -22.57 8.46
N ARG A 556 -8.36 -21.70 8.84
CA ARG A 556 -8.41 -20.30 8.36
C ARG A 556 -7.19 -19.50 8.81
N LEU A 557 -6.80 -19.63 10.07
CA LEU A 557 -5.58 -18.99 10.59
C LEU A 557 -4.34 -19.44 9.80
N ARG A 558 -4.20 -20.75 9.56
CA ARG A 558 -3.10 -21.32 8.75
C ARG A 558 -3.15 -20.84 7.30
N ALA A 559 -4.33 -20.60 6.73
CA ALA A 559 -4.48 -20.07 5.38
C ALA A 559 -3.89 -18.66 5.26
N TYR A 560 -4.20 -17.75 6.20
CA TYR A 560 -3.58 -16.42 6.24
C TYR A 560 -2.07 -16.49 6.47
N ALA A 561 -1.62 -17.32 7.40
CA ALA A 561 -0.19 -17.50 7.64
C ALA A 561 0.56 -18.02 6.41
N TYR A 562 0.00 -19.03 5.73
CA TYR A 562 0.58 -19.59 4.52
C TYR A 562 0.65 -18.55 3.40
N ARG A 563 -0.42 -17.79 3.19
CA ARG A 563 -0.46 -16.75 2.16
C ARG A 563 0.57 -15.65 2.42
N GLU A 564 0.66 -15.18 3.66
CA GLU A 564 1.63 -14.15 4.05
C GLU A 564 3.08 -14.65 3.91
N VAL A 565 3.37 -15.93 4.20
CA VAL A 565 4.69 -16.53 3.93
C VAL A 565 5.03 -16.50 2.44
N LEU A 566 4.08 -16.81 1.56
CA LEU A 566 4.31 -16.76 0.11
C LEU A 566 4.63 -15.33 -0.36
N GLU A 567 3.90 -14.33 0.13
CA GLU A 567 4.18 -12.92 -0.18
C GLU A 567 5.57 -12.50 0.31
N ILE A 568 5.89 -12.76 1.59
CA ILE A 568 7.19 -12.41 2.17
C ILE A 568 8.33 -13.07 1.39
N ARG A 569 8.20 -14.36 1.04
CA ARG A 569 9.23 -15.08 0.28
C ARG A 569 9.46 -14.50 -1.11
N ARG A 570 8.41 -13.97 -1.76
CA ARG A 570 8.46 -13.42 -3.13
C ARG A 570 8.75 -11.93 -3.18
N ASP A 571 8.84 -11.26 -2.03
CA ASP A 571 9.19 -9.85 -1.89
C ASP A 571 10.66 -9.71 -1.43
N PRO A 572 11.64 -9.65 -2.36
CA PRO A 572 13.05 -9.58 -2.01
C PRO A 572 13.41 -8.28 -1.29
N VAL A 573 12.69 -7.18 -1.56
CA VAL A 573 12.93 -5.88 -0.93
C VAL A 573 12.57 -5.95 0.54
N ARG A 574 11.43 -6.55 0.87
CA ARG A 574 11.00 -6.78 2.25
C ARG A 574 11.97 -7.66 3.02
N LEU A 575 12.46 -8.75 2.41
CA LEU A 575 13.44 -9.64 3.02
C LEU A 575 14.81 -8.96 3.23
N ALA A 576 15.28 -8.19 2.25
CA ALA A 576 16.51 -7.43 2.35
C ALA A 576 16.43 -6.39 3.49
N PHE A 577 15.32 -5.64 3.57
CA PHE A 577 15.10 -4.70 4.66
C PHE A 577 15.06 -5.39 6.03
N ALA A 578 14.39 -6.55 6.12
CA ALA A 578 14.28 -7.31 7.36
C ALA A 578 15.65 -7.79 7.89
N PHE A 579 16.48 -8.38 7.03
CA PHE A 579 17.70 -9.06 7.43
C PHE A 579 18.96 -8.24 7.18
N LEU A 580 19.19 -7.80 5.94
CA LEU A 580 20.37 -7.02 5.58
C LEU A 580 20.33 -5.63 6.23
N GLY A 581 19.15 -5.00 6.27
CA GLY A 581 18.94 -3.72 6.95
C GLY A 581 19.31 -3.80 8.44
N SER A 582 18.78 -4.79 9.15
CA SER A 582 19.10 -5.02 10.57
C SER A 582 20.58 -5.32 10.80
N ALA A 583 21.20 -6.17 9.99
CA ALA A 583 22.61 -6.50 10.10
C ALA A 583 23.51 -5.27 9.87
N LEU A 584 23.20 -4.45 8.86
CA LEU A 584 23.93 -3.22 8.57
C LEU A 584 23.78 -2.21 9.71
N LEU A 585 22.54 -1.99 10.20
CA LEU A 585 22.27 -1.11 11.34
C LEU A 585 22.96 -1.59 12.62
N MET A 586 23.07 -2.91 12.83
CA MET A 586 23.82 -3.48 13.95
C MET A 586 25.31 -3.11 13.87
N LEU A 587 25.92 -3.17 12.69
CA LEU A 587 27.31 -2.75 12.48
C LEU A 587 27.47 -1.25 12.71
N VAL A 588 26.60 -0.44 12.13
CA VAL A 588 26.63 1.02 12.26
C VAL A 588 26.45 1.45 13.72
N LEU A 589 25.47 0.91 14.44
CA LEU A 589 25.22 1.29 15.82
C LEU A 589 26.21 0.65 16.80
N GLY A 590 26.63 -0.59 16.54
CA GLY A 590 27.59 -1.30 17.40
C GLY A 590 28.99 -0.68 17.39
N PHE A 591 29.47 -0.19 16.23
CA PHE A 591 30.72 0.56 16.15
C PHE A 591 30.54 2.08 16.33
N GLY A 592 29.37 2.62 16.01
CA GLY A 592 29.12 4.06 16.02
C GLY A 592 28.78 4.63 17.40
N ILE A 593 28.10 3.87 18.27
CA ILE A 593 27.77 4.32 19.63
C ILE A 593 28.93 3.92 20.57
N THR A 594 29.99 4.73 20.61
CA THR A 594 31.08 4.57 21.59
C THR A 594 31.22 5.80 22.49
N THR A 595 31.29 5.56 23.80
CA THR A 595 31.65 6.54 24.82
C THR A 595 33.10 6.37 25.28
N ASP A 596 33.84 5.42 24.70
CA ASP A 596 35.23 5.16 25.03
C ASP A 596 36.11 6.35 24.60
N VAL A 597 37.11 6.67 25.42
CA VAL A 597 38.02 7.79 25.17
C VAL A 597 39.43 7.25 24.98
N GLU A 598 39.85 7.16 23.72
CA GLU A 598 41.21 6.82 23.32
C GLU A 598 41.93 8.06 22.75
N ASN A 599 43.25 8.16 22.91
CA ASN A 599 44.06 9.30 22.44
C ASN A 599 43.58 10.66 22.97
N ILE A 600 43.41 10.77 24.29
CA ILE A 600 43.04 12.02 24.96
C ILE A 600 44.13 13.07 24.69
N ARG A 601 43.78 14.10 23.91
CA ARG A 601 44.69 15.21 23.60
C ARG A 601 45.03 15.95 24.88
N PHE A 602 46.27 15.86 25.32
CA PHE A 602 46.73 16.57 26.51
C PHE A 602 47.93 17.46 26.21
N SER A 603 48.09 18.49 27.02
CA SER A 603 49.32 19.27 27.10
C SER A 603 49.58 19.63 28.57
N TYR A 604 50.76 20.14 28.87
CA TYR A 604 51.19 20.41 30.24
C TYR A 604 51.89 21.76 30.39
N LEU A 605 51.74 22.37 31.56
CA LEU A 605 52.43 23.55 32.05
C LEU A 605 53.32 23.11 33.22
N ASP A 606 54.61 22.87 32.95
CA ASP A 606 55.58 22.49 33.98
C ASP A 606 56.33 23.73 34.50
N LEU A 607 55.91 24.25 35.66
CA LEU A 607 56.55 25.38 36.32
C LEU A 607 57.72 24.97 37.22
N ASP A 608 57.87 23.68 37.54
CA ASP A 608 58.89 23.13 38.44
C ASP A 608 60.18 22.81 37.69
N GLN A 609 60.05 22.21 36.50
CA GLN A 609 61.14 21.82 35.59
C GLN A 609 62.22 20.92 36.22
N THR A 610 61.89 20.20 37.31
CA THR A 610 62.78 19.25 37.99
C THR A 610 62.78 17.88 37.29
N PRO A 611 63.74 16.98 37.61
CA PRO A 611 63.67 15.60 37.13
C PRO A 611 62.36 14.90 37.51
N THR A 612 61.86 15.16 38.73
CA THR A 612 60.63 14.56 39.27
C THR A 612 59.38 15.05 38.54
N SER A 613 59.29 16.33 38.16
CA SER A 613 58.18 16.85 37.35
C SER A 613 58.17 16.26 35.94
N ARG A 614 59.34 16.11 35.33
CA ARG A 614 59.50 15.50 33.99
C ARG A 614 59.14 14.03 33.96
N GLU A 615 59.42 13.28 35.03
CA GLU A 615 59.00 11.88 35.15
C GLU A 615 57.47 11.73 35.22
N LEU A 616 56.78 12.66 35.89
CA LEU A 616 55.31 12.69 35.89
C LEU A 616 54.75 12.96 34.48
N VAL A 617 55.32 13.93 33.76
CA VAL A 617 54.94 14.21 32.36
C VAL A 617 55.22 13.00 31.47
N ALA A 618 56.37 12.35 31.63
CA ALA A 618 56.75 11.14 30.89
C ALA A 618 55.77 9.97 31.14
N ALA A 619 55.18 9.88 32.34
CA ALA A 619 54.14 8.89 32.63
C ALA A 619 52.86 9.12 31.81
N PHE A 620 52.48 10.37 31.57
CA PHE A 620 51.37 10.71 30.66
C PHE A 620 51.75 10.45 29.19
N GLN A 621 52.95 10.86 28.76
CA GLN A 621 53.45 10.63 27.39
C GLN A 621 53.60 9.13 27.05
N GLY A 622 53.93 8.30 28.05
CA GLY A 622 54.09 6.85 27.90
C GLY A 622 52.78 6.05 27.95
N SER A 623 51.64 6.69 28.22
CA SER A 623 50.34 6.03 28.30
C SER A 623 49.64 5.98 26.94
N HIS A 624 49.09 4.81 26.60
CA HIS A 624 48.27 4.63 25.39
C HIS A 624 46.99 5.48 25.37
N SER A 625 46.54 5.97 26.52
CA SER A 625 45.28 6.72 26.64
C SER A 625 45.45 8.21 26.35
N PHE A 626 46.68 8.75 26.38
CA PHE A 626 46.97 10.17 26.27
C PHE A 626 47.86 10.46 25.06
N LEU A 627 47.50 11.48 24.28
CA LEU A 627 48.26 11.96 23.13
C LEU A 627 48.73 13.39 23.41
N GLU A 628 50.04 13.58 23.51
CA GLU A 628 50.61 14.92 23.72
C GLU A 628 50.40 15.78 22.47
N VAL A 629 49.92 17.01 22.67
CA VAL A 629 49.77 18.02 21.62
C VAL A 629 50.81 19.15 21.83
N PRO A 630 51.95 19.11 21.12
CA PRO A 630 52.97 20.15 21.23
C PRO A 630 52.51 21.49 20.62
N PRO A 631 53.08 22.63 21.03
CA PRO A 631 54.12 22.79 22.05
C PRO A 631 53.58 22.62 23.50
N PRO A 632 54.45 22.44 24.50
CA PRO A 632 54.07 22.55 25.92
C PRO A 632 53.47 23.92 26.22
N LEU A 633 52.60 24.00 27.24
CA LEU A 633 51.92 25.24 27.61
C LEU A 633 52.92 26.20 28.27
N GLU A 634 52.90 27.47 27.87
CA GLU A 634 53.79 28.50 28.43
C GLU A 634 53.11 29.33 29.54
N SER A 635 51.77 29.36 29.56
CA SER A 635 51.00 30.13 30.55
C SER A 635 49.60 29.58 30.81
N ALA A 636 49.02 29.93 31.97
CA ALA A 636 47.62 29.61 32.29
C ALA A 636 46.60 30.24 31.30
N GLY A 637 46.94 31.38 30.68
CA GLY A 637 46.11 31.99 29.64
C GLY A 637 46.09 31.19 28.34
N GLU A 638 47.24 30.59 27.97
CA GLU A 638 47.33 29.68 26.83
C GLU A 638 46.60 28.37 27.09
N LEU A 639 46.73 27.81 28.30
CA LEU A 639 45.96 26.65 28.77
C LEU A 639 44.46 26.85 28.53
N GLN A 640 43.92 27.98 29.02
CA GLN A 640 42.50 28.28 28.87
C GLN A 640 42.10 28.44 27.40
N LYS A 641 42.93 29.12 26.60
CA LYS A 641 42.66 29.32 25.17
C LYS A 641 42.64 28.00 24.40
N ARG A 642 43.55 27.08 24.69
CA ARG A 642 43.66 25.77 24.02
C ARG A 642 42.55 24.80 24.42
N LEU A 643 42.08 24.86 25.67
CA LEU A 643 40.85 24.17 26.08
C LEU A 643 39.62 24.76 25.37
N GLN A 644 39.48 26.09 25.34
CA GLN A 644 38.36 26.77 24.66
C GLN A 644 38.31 26.50 23.16
N SER A 645 39.46 26.40 22.50
CA SER A 645 39.53 26.06 21.08
C SER A 645 39.39 24.56 20.79
N ASN A 646 39.18 23.73 21.81
CA ASN A 646 39.17 22.26 21.73
C ASN A 646 40.45 21.68 21.10
N ASP A 647 41.57 22.38 21.25
CA ASP A 647 42.89 21.94 20.79
C ASP A 647 43.43 20.85 21.71
N ILE A 648 43.24 21.01 23.02
CA ILE A 648 43.49 20.00 24.05
C ILE A 648 42.21 19.72 24.84
N SER A 649 42.09 18.50 25.37
CA SER A 649 40.97 18.06 26.22
C SER A 649 41.38 17.95 27.69
N VAL A 650 42.68 17.84 27.97
CA VAL A 650 43.26 17.82 29.31
C VAL A 650 44.47 18.74 29.35
N ALA A 651 44.58 19.54 30.41
CA ALA A 651 45.76 20.34 30.68
C ALA A 651 46.29 20.02 32.08
N LEU A 652 47.55 19.60 32.15
CA LEU A 652 48.25 19.31 33.41
C LEU A 652 49.06 20.53 33.84
N GLU A 653 48.92 20.99 35.08
CA GLU A 653 49.69 22.11 35.63
C GLU A 653 50.47 21.65 36.87
N ILE A 654 51.81 21.76 36.79
CA ILE A 654 52.74 21.34 37.84
C ILE A 654 53.33 22.61 38.50
N PRO A 655 53.22 22.79 39.83
CA PRO A 655 53.64 24.01 40.53
C PRO A 655 55.17 24.09 40.75
N ARG A 656 55.70 25.31 40.95
CA ARG A 656 57.15 25.65 41.01
C ARG A 656 58.02 24.97 42.08
N ASP A 657 57.41 24.25 43.03
CA ASP A 657 58.12 23.56 44.13
C ASP A 657 57.78 22.05 44.19
N TYR A 658 57.15 21.50 43.14
CA TYR A 658 56.66 20.12 43.09
C TYR A 658 57.75 19.10 43.45
N GLY A 659 58.92 19.15 42.82
CA GLY A 659 60.01 18.20 43.05
C GLY A 659 60.58 18.28 44.46
N ARG A 660 60.76 19.51 44.99
CA ARG A 660 61.23 19.73 46.37
C ARG A 660 60.23 19.20 47.39
N ASP A 661 58.94 19.52 47.21
CA ASP A 661 57.90 19.09 48.14
C ASP A 661 57.71 17.56 48.06
N PHE A 662 57.82 16.97 46.87
CA PHE A 662 57.81 15.52 46.67
C PHE A 662 58.98 14.82 47.40
N GLU A 663 60.22 15.29 47.22
CA GLU A 663 61.42 14.71 47.84
C GLU A 663 61.47 14.91 49.37
N THR A 664 60.95 16.04 49.87
CA THR A 664 60.91 16.33 51.31
C THR A 664 59.75 15.66 52.04
N GLY A 665 58.93 14.86 51.32
CA GLY A 665 57.82 14.11 51.90
C GLY A 665 56.61 14.97 52.25
N ARG A 666 56.48 16.14 51.62
CA ARG A 666 55.26 16.96 51.62
C ARG A 666 54.31 16.46 50.52
N SER A 667 53.06 16.93 50.52
CA SER A 667 52.03 16.54 49.56
C SER A 667 51.82 17.65 48.53
N PRO A 668 52.60 17.69 47.42
CA PRO A 668 52.40 18.70 46.39
C PRO A 668 51.08 18.48 45.65
N GLU A 669 50.42 19.58 45.25
CA GLU A 669 49.16 19.55 44.50
C GLU A 669 49.43 19.77 43.01
N VAL A 670 48.97 18.84 42.17
CA VAL A 670 49.03 18.97 40.71
C VAL A 670 47.61 19.17 40.20
N ALA A 671 47.40 20.17 39.34
CA ALA A 671 46.09 20.45 38.77
C ALA A 671 45.95 19.77 37.39
N ALA A 672 44.85 19.04 37.19
CA ALA A 672 44.48 18.52 35.88
C ALA A 672 43.13 19.12 35.48
N THR A 673 43.15 20.05 34.53
CA THR A 673 41.94 20.69 34.01
C THR A 673 41.42 19.89 32.82
N ILE A 674 40.15 19.47 32.88
CA ILE A 674 39.52 18.60 31.87
C ILE A 674 38.37 19.36 31.21
N ASP A 675 38.23 19.23 29.89
CA ASP A 675 37.07 19.75 29.17
C ASP A 675 35.78 19.02 29.59
N GLY A 676 34.92 19.75 30.30
CA GLY A 676 33.64 19.26 30.82
C GLY A 676 32.45 19.39 29.85
N ALA A 677 32.65 19.81 28.59
CA ALA A 677 31.55 20.01 27.65
C ALA A 677 30.74 18.72 27.36
N ASN A 678 31.37 17.55 27.54
CA ASN A 678 30.70 16.25 27.51
C ASN A 678 30.89 15.54 28.88
N PRO A 679 29.85 15.52 29.76
CA PRO A 679 29.96 14.99 31.12
C PRO A 679 30.50 13.56 31.19
N PHE A 680 29.99 12.65 30.37
CA PHE A 680 30.41 11.24 30.38
C PHE A 680 31.87 11.08 29.97
N ARG A 681 32.30 11.75 28.89
CA ARG A 681 33.72 11.71 28.48
C ARG A 681 34.64 12.37 29.49
N SER A 682 34.18 13.45 30.12
CA SER A 682 34.97 14.15 31.14
C SER A 682 35.16 13.33 32.42
N GLU A 683 34.12 12.60 32.84
CA GLU A 683 34.16 11.68 33.99
C GLU A 683 35.12 10.52 33.70
N THR A 684 34.99 9.87 32.54
CA THR A 684 35.93 8.84 32.09
C THR A 684 37.36 9.39 32.04
N THR A 685 37.57 10.57 31.45
CA THR A 685 38.90 11.21 31.38
C THR A 685 39.48 11.47 32.77
N SER A 686 38.65 11.92 33.71
CA SER A 686 39.06 12.16 35.11
C SER A 686 39.50 10.88 35.81
N GLU A 687 38.80 9.76 35.60
CA GLU A 687 39.19 8.45 36.12
C GLU A 687 40.53 7.99 35.54
N TYR A 688 40.77 8.18 34.24
CA TYR A 688 42.02 7.81 33.59
C TYR A 688 43.21 8.63 34.12
N VAL A 689 43.04 9.96 34.28
CA VAL A 689 44.03 10.85 34.91
C VAL A 689 44.34 10.39 36.33
N THR A 690 43.31 10.14 37.14
CA THR A 690 43.45 9.73 38.54
C THR A 690 44.16 8.39 38.68
N ASN A 691 43.82 7.42 37.82
CA ASN A 691 44.43 6.10 37.83
C ASN A 691 45.91 6.16 37.40
N LEU A 692 46.23 6.94 36.36
CA LEU A 692 47.61 7.10 35.89
C LEU A 692 48.50 7.71 36.98
N ILE A 693 48.05 8.79 37.62
CA ILE A 693 48.78 9.40 38.75
C ILE A 693 48.93 8.39 39.90
N SER A 694 47.89 7.62 40.20
CA SER A 694 47.93 6.59 41.25
C SER A 694 48.91 5.45 40.96
N VAL A 695 49.12 5.10 39.70
CA VAL A 695 50.11 4.10 39.26
C VAL A 695 51.52 4.70 39.35
N TYR A 696 51.72 5.91 38.84
CA TYR A 696 53.00 6.64 38.95
C TYR A 696 53.49 6.73 40.40
N LEU A 697 52.62 7.14 41.33
CA LEU A 697 52.97 7.23 42.76
C LEU A 697 53.33 5.86 43.37
N GLN A 698 52.70 4.77 42.93
CA GLN A 698 53.03 3.42 43.40
C GLN A 698 54.41 2.94 42.93
N ASP A 699 54.77 3.24 41.68
CA ASP A 699 56.06 2.83 41.13
C ASP A 699 57.21 3.65 41.74
N GLN A 700 57.01 4.95 41.99
CA GLN A 700 57.95 5.78 42.76
C GLN A 700 58.15 5.26 44.20
N GLY A 701 57.06 4.85 44.85
CA GLY A 701 57.11 4.22 46.17
C GLY A 701 57.83 2.87 46.19
N ARG A 702 57.94 2.15 45.06
CA ARG A 702 58.69 0.89 44.96
C ARG A 702 60.19 1.12 44.75
N GLN A 703 60.57 2.15 44.01
CA GLN A 703 61.96 2.47 43.65
C GLN A 703 62.71 3.21 44.78
N SER A 704 62.00 3.95 45.63
CA SER A 704 62.59 4.61 46.80
C SER A 704 63.03 3.58 47.87
N SER A 705 64.34 3.45 48.09
CA SER A 705 64.95 2.55 49.09
C SER A 705 64.79 3.03 50.56
N ALA A 706 64.25 4.23 50.79
CA ALA A 706 64.01 4.78 52.12
C ALA A 706 62.73 4.23 52.76
N SER A 707 62.88 3.47 53.84
CA SER A 707 61.79 2.83 54.61
C SER A 707 60.71 3.82 55.14
N GLU A 708 61.04 5.11 55.29
CA GLU A 708 60.11 6.16 55.72
C GLU A 708 59.24 6.75 54.60
N ALA A 709 59.75 6.87 53.37
CA ALA A 709 58.99 7.36 52.23
C ALA A 709 57.90 6.34 51.80
N LYS A 710 58.21 5.04 51.87
CA LYS A 710 57.28 3.94 51.60
C LYS A 710 56.01 3.96 52.49
N ARG A 711 56.13 4.44 53.73
CA ARG A 711 55.03 4.54 54.69
C ARG A 711 54.18 5.81 54.55
N ARG A 712 54.74 6.91 54.04
CA ARG A 712 54.04 8.21 53.96
C ARG A 712 53.18 8.39 52.70
N PHE A 713 53.58 7.80 51.57
CA PHE A 713 52.83 7.87 50.32
C PHE A 713 51.88 6.68 50.11
N SER A 714 51.80 5.75 51.07
CA SER A 714 50.74 4.75 51.12
C SER A 714 49.58 5.30 51.95
N PRO A 715 48.42 5.64 51.35
CA PRO A 715 47.26 6.05 52.15
C PRO A 715 46.89 4.92 53.14
N PRO A 716 46.51 5.24 54.39
CA PRO A 716 46.19 4.23 55.40
C PRO A 716 44.99 3.36 55.02
N VAL A 717 44.18 3.81 54.07
CA VAL A 717 43.06 3.07 53.47
C VAL A 717 43.17 3.16 51.96
N ARG A 718 43.23 2.00 51.29
CA ARG A 718 43.28 1.89 49.83
C ARG A 718 41.90 1.47 49.32
N ILE A 719 41.10 2.43 48.87
CA ILE A 719 39.87 2.14 48.14
C ILE A 719 40.26 1.67 46.74
N GLN A 720 39.96 0.41 46.41
CA GLN A 720 40.13 -0.14 45.07
C GLN A 720 38.76 -0.28 44.43
N SER A 721 38.41 0.61 43.51
CA SER A 721 37.25 0.40 42.64
C SER A 721 37.57 -0.75 41.69
N ARG A 722 36.68 -1.75 41.64
CA ARG A 722 36.80 -2.89 40.72
C ARG A 722 35.45 -3.15 40.06
N PHE A 723 35.35 -2.85 38.77
CA PHE A 723 34.17 -3.20 38.00
C PHE A 723 34.13 -4.71 37.75
N ARG A 724 33.10 -5.38 38.29
CA ARG A 724 32.97 -6.86 38.29
C ARG A 724 32.62 -7.47 36.93
N TYR A 725 32.01 -6.70 36.03
CA TYR A 725 31.45 -7.22 34.77
C TYR A 725 32.00 -6.54 33.51
N ASN A 726 32.53 -5.33 33.64
CA ASN A 726 33.23 -4.59 32.60
C ASN A 726 34.47 -3.91 33.19
N PRO A 727 35.55 -4.66 33.50
CA PRO A 727 36.75 -4.12 34.17
C PRO A 727 37.48 -3.04 33.38
N THR A 728 37.42 -3.12 32.05
CA THR A 728 38.04 -2.19 31.10
C THR A 728 37.16 -0.98 30.79
N PHE A 729 35.91 -1.01 31.24
CA PHE A 729 34.90 0.04 30.98
C PHE A 729 34.59 0.24 29.49
N ASP A 730 34.82 -0.77 28.64
CA ASP A 730 34.56 -0.65 27.20
C ASP A 730 33.06 -0.55 26.92
N SER A 731 32.66 0.46 26.18
CA SER A 731 31.28 0.76 25.81
C SER A 731 30.63 -0.38 25.04
N ILE A 732 31.44 -1.15 24.29
CA ILE A 732 31.01 -2.27 23.45
C ILE A 732 30.25 -3.34 24.25
N TYR A 733 30.66 -3.63 25.50
CA TYR A 733 30.01 -4.65 26.34
C TYR A 733 28.63 -4.23 26.85
N ALA A 734 28.30 -2.94 26.82
CA ALA A 734 26.98 -2.44 27.17
C ALA A 734 26.11 -2.17 25.93
N MET A 735 26.70 -1.58 24.88
CA MET A 735 25.96 -1.13 23.71
C MET A 735 25.54 -2.28 22.80
N VAL A 736 26.46 -3.17 22.42
CA VAL A 736 26.19 -4.25 21.46
C VAL A 736 25.12 -5.23 21.96
N PRO A 737 25.06 -5.65 23.25
CA PRO A 737 23.94 -6.43 23.77
C PRO A 737 22.60 -5.68 23.78
N SER A 738 22.64 -4.35 23.72
CA SER A 738 21.46 -3.48 23.79
C SER A 738 20.87 -3.16 22.41
N VAL A 739 21.70 -3.06 21.36
CA VAL A 739 21.26 -2.76 19.98
C VAL A 739 20.22 -3.77 19.46
N PRO A 740 20.31 -5.10 19.69
CA PRO A 740 19.29 -6.05 19.26
C PRO A 740 17.88 -5.70 19.77
N ALA A 741 17.76 -5.15 20.97
CA ALA A 741 16.48 -4.75 21.52
C ALA A 741 15.82 -3.62 20.69
N LEU A 742 16.63 -2.66 20.21
CA LEU A 742 16.19 -1.56 19.35
C LEU A 742 15.79 -2.06 17.94
N LEU A 743 16.60 -2.93 17.35
CA LEU A 743 16.33 -3.42 15.99
C LEU A 743 15.15 -4.40 15.93
N LEU A 744 14.98 -5.24 16.95
CA LEU A 744 13.87 -6.20 17.05
C LEU A 744 12.52 -5.55 17.42
N ILE A 745 12.50 -4.30 17.88
CA ILE A 745 11.26 -3.52 17.95
C ILE A 745 10.99 -2.74 16.68
N LEU A 746 12.00 -2.10 16.08
CA LEU A 746 11.81 -1.27 14.89
C LEU A 746 11.38 -2.10 13.67
N ILE A 747 12.18 -3.10 13.30
CA ILE A 747 12.03 -3.78 12.00
C ILE A 747 10.79 -4.69 11.98
N PRO A 748 10.60 -5.62 12.94
CA PRO A 748 9.40 -6.47 12.95
C PRO A 748 8.10 -5.68 13.12
N ALA A 749 8.06 -4.64 13.96
CA ALA A 749 6.85 -3.83 14.12
C ALA A 749 6.50 -3.09 12.83
N THR A 750 7.49 -2.50 12.16
CA THR A 750 7.28 -1.77 10.89
C THR A 750 6.78 -2.69 9.79
N LEU A 751 7.41 -3.85 9.62
CA LEU A 751 6.99 -4.85 8.64
C LEU A 751 5.57 -5.37 8.91
N MET A 752 5.25 -5.61 10.19
CA MET A 752 3.92 -6.04 10.59
C MET A 752 2.86 -4.95 10.32
N ALA A 753 3.17 -3.68 10.61
CA ALA A 753 2.26 -2.56 10.37
C ALA A 753 1.95 -2.41 8.87
N VAL A 754 2.99 -2.46 8.03
CA VAL A 754 2.86 -2.40 6.56
C VAL A 754 2.06 -3.58 6.02
N SER A 755 2.18 -4.79 6.59
CA SER A 755 1.49 -6.00 6.12
C SER A 755 -0.03 -5.88 6.05
N VAL A 756 -0.64 -5.20 7.03
CA VAL A 756 -2.09 -5.02 7.10
C VAL A 756 -2.51 -3.78 6.32
N VAL A 757 -1.73 -2.70 6.40
CA VAL A 757 -2.04 -1.45 5.72
C VAL A 757 -1.95 -1.58 4.21
N ARG A 758 -1.02 -2.40 3.71
CA ARG A 758 -0.93 -2.76 2.30
C ARG A 758 -2.23 -3.36 1.76
N GLU A 759 -2.91 -4.21 2.53
CA GLU A 759 -4.20 -4.77 2.11
C GLU A 759 -5.34 -3.75 2.13
N LYS A 760 -5.28 -2.78 3.04
CA LYS A 760 -6.22 -1.66 3.06
C LYS A 760 -6.04 -0.77 1.83
N GLU A 761 -4.79 -0.45 1.48
CA GLU A 761 -4.49 0.36 0.29
C GLU A 761 -4.80 -0.36 -1.02
N LEU A 762 -4.52 -1.67 -1.12
CA LEU A 762 -4.79 -2.46 -2.33
C LEU A 762 -6.26 -2.89 -2.46
N GLY A 763 -7.05 -2.80 -1.39
CA GLY A 763 -8.47 -3.20 -1.35
C GLY A 763 -8.72 -4.68 -1.06
N SER A 764 -7.68 -5.51 -0.96
CA SER A 764 -7.79 -6.94 -0.66
C SER A 764 -8.23 -7.22 0.78
N ILE A 765 -8.26 -6.20 1.65
CA ILE A 765 -8.87 -6.27 2.99
C ILE A 765 -10.37 -6.60 2.93
N SER A 766 -11.04 -6.31 1.81
CA SER A 766 -12.45 -6.67 1.59
C SER A 766 -12.71 -8.16 1.76
N ASN A 767 -11.75 -9.02 1.40
CA ASN A 767 -11.81 -10.47 1.60
C ASN A 767 -11.93 -10.84 3.08
N PHE A 768 -11.32 -10.07 3.99
CA PHE A 768 -11.46 -10.30 5.43
C PHE A 768 -12.88 -9.98 5.93
N TYR A 769 -13.56 -9.01 5.33
CA TYR A 769 -14.92 -8.62 5.71
C TYR A 769 -15.98 -9.59 5.20
N THR A 770 -15.79 -10.19 4.02
CA THR A 770 -16.77 -11.06 3.37
C THR A 770 -16.57 -12.55 3.62
N THR A 771 -15.43 -12.96 4.16
CA THR A 771 -15.16 -14.36 4.51
C THR A 771 -15.57 -14.66 5.96
N PRO A 772 -15.80 -15.94 6.31
CA PRO A 772 -16.17 -16.34 7.68
C PRO A 772 -15.05 -16.15 8.73
N THR A 773 -13.95 -15.49 8.38
CA THR A 773 -12.76 -15.27 9.20
C THR A 773 -13.07 -14.43 10.44
N THR A 774 -12.47 -14.78 11.59
CA THR A 774 -12.52 -13.96 12.82
C THR A 774 -11.35 -12.98 12.92
N ARG A 775 -11.50 -11.90 13.72
CA ARG A 775 -10.42 -10.91 13.91
C ARG A 775 -9.12 -11.56 14.43
N ILE A 776 -9.25 -12.53 15.35
CA ILE A 776 -8.12 -13.24 15.93
C ILE A 776 -7.44 -14.14 14.89
N GLU A 777 -8.21 -14.89 14.08
CA GLU A 777 -7.66 -15.72 12.99
C GLU A 777 -6.85 -14.89 11.99
N PHE A 778 -7.39 -13.73 11.60
CA PHE A 778 -6.74 -12.80 10.67
C PHE A 778 -5.46 -12.22 11.27
N LEU A 779 -5.54 -11.62 12.46
CA LEU A 779 -4.43 -10.94 13.11
C LEU A 779 -3.28 -11.90 13.45
N VAL A 780 -3.59 -13.02 14.11
CA VAL A 780 -2.56 -14.02 14.49
C VAL A 780 -2.02 -14.73 13.25
N GLY A 781 -2.89 -15.06 12.28
CA GLY A 781 -2.48 -15.67 11.01
C GLY A 781 -1.46 -14.81 10.27
N LYS A 782 -1.68 -13.50 10.20
CA LYS A 782 -0.71 -12.57 9.63
C LYS A 782 0.55 -12.40 10.48
N GLN A 783 0.45 -12.48 11.80
CA GLN A 783 1.57 -12.20 12.70
C GLN A 783 2.62 -13.31 12.74
N LEU A 784 2.20 -14.57 12.65
CA LEU A 784 3.09 -15.73 12.80
C LEU A 784 4.31 -15.69 11.86
N PRO A 785 4.18 -15.38 10.55
CA PRO A 785 5.33 -15.28 9.65
C PRO A 785 6.32 -14.17 10.06
N TYR A 786 5.82 -13.04 10.57
CA TYR A 786 6.68 -11.95 11.04
C TYR A 786 7.38 -12.27 12.36
N ILE A 787 6.78 -13.10 13.22
CA ILE A 787 7.47 -13.63 14.39
C ILE A 787 8.65 -14.49 13.95
N VAL A 788 8.48 -15.36 12.95
CA VAL A 788 9.57 -16.17 12.40
C VAL A 788 10.67 -15.29 11.79
N VAL A 789 10.30 -14.26 11.01
CA VAL A 789 11.26 -13.29 10.47
C VAL A 789 12.03 -12.58 11.60
N GLY A 790 11.35 -12.14 12.66
CA GLY A 790 11.98 -11.51 13.82
C GLY A 790 12.93 -12.45 14.57
N LEU A 791 12.61 -13.74 14.67
CA LEU A 791 13.49 -14.74 15.29
C LEU A 791 14.73 -15.06 14.44
N ILE A 792 14.59 -15.12 13.12
CA ILE A 792 15.74 -15.22 12.21
C ILE A 792 16.63 -13.99 12.38
N ASN A 793 16.02 -12.79 12.45
CA ASN A 793 16.75 -11.55 12.68
C ASN A 793 17.49 -11.56 14.02
N PHE A 794 16.85 -12.02 15.09
CA PHE A 794 17.49 -12.21 16.39
C PHE A 794 18.72 -13.14 16.28
N GLY A 795 18.61 -14.25 15.54
CA GLY A 795 19.73 -15.16 15.29
C GLY A 795 20.90 -14.46 14.57
N ILE A 796 20.62 -13.66 13.54
CA ILE A 796 21.63 -12.87 12.80
C ILE A 796 22.32 -11.88 13.73
N LEU A 797 21.56 -11.10 14.50
CA LEU A 797 22.09 -10.09 15.42
C LEU A 797 22.93 -10.71 16.54
N THR A 798 22.48 -11.86 17.06
CA THR A 798 23.22 -12.64 18.07
C THR A 798 24.54 -13.16 17.49
N LEU A 799 24.52 -13.67 16.26
CA LEU A 799 25.73 -14.15 15.58
C LEU A 799 26.73 -13.03 15.34
N LEU A 800 26.27 -11.83 14.94
CA LEU A 800 27.13 -10.66 14.78
C LEU A 800 27.75 -10.23 16.13
N ALA A 801 26.96 -10.21 17.21
CA ALA A 801 27.46 -9.90 18.55
C ALA A 801 28.58 -10.86 19.00
N LEU A 802 28.44 -12.16 18.69
CA LEU A 802 29.44 -13.18 19.03
C LEU A 802 30.67 -13.16 18.11
N LEU A 803 30.47 -13.15 16.78
CA LEU A 803 31.53 -13.37 15.80
C LEU A 803 32.25 -12.09 15.37
N VAL A 804 31.53 -10.97 15.25
CA VAL A 804 32.10 -9.69 14.76
C VAL A 804 32.57 -8.84 15.93
N PHE A 805 31.74 -8.69 16.96
CA PHE A 805 32.06 -7.87 18.13
C PHE A 805 32.77 -8.64 19.25
N GLY A 806 32.88 -9.96 19.14
CA GLY A 806 33.64 -10.80 20.09
C GLY A 806 33.04 -10.86 21.49
N ILE A 807 31.75 -10.57 21.67
CA ILE A 807 31.15 -10.50 23.00
C ILE A 807 30.79 -11.90 23.50
N PRO A 808 31.38 -12.37 24.61
CA PRO A 808 31.08 -13.70 25.14
C PRO A 808 29.66 -13.74 25.73
N MET A 809 28.89 -14.78 25.41
CA MET A 809 27.65 -15.07 26.14
C MET A 809 27.93 -15.91 27.37
N LYS A 810 27.79 -15.30 28.56
CA LYS A 810 28.07 -15.94 29.85
C LYS A 810 26.85 -16.67 30.46
N GLY A 811 25.64 -16.23 30.10
CA GLY A 811 24.39 -16.74 30.66
C GLY A 811 23.72 -17.81 29.81
N SER A 812 22.42 -17.99 30.00
CA SER A 812 21.63 -19.00 29.27
C SER A 812 21.16 -18.50 27.90
N VAL A 813 21.64 -19.14 26.83
CA VAL A 813 21.18 -18.89 25.45
C VAL A 813 19.70 -19.24 25.28
N LEU A 814 19.23 -20.31 25.93
CA LEU A 814 17.84 -20.74 25.87
C LEU A 814 16.90 -19.69 26.50
N LEU A 815 17.33 -19.07 27.61
CA LEU A 815 16.61 -17.98 28.25
C LEU A 815 16.49 -16.77 27.32
N LEU A 816 17.60 -16.37 26.69
CA LEU A 816 17.61 -15.26 25.75
C LEU A 816 16.68 -15.54 24.56
N ALA A 817 16.75 -16.74 23.98
CA ALA A 817 15.87 -17.16 22.89
C ALA A 817 14.38 -17.14 23.28
N LEU A 818 14.04 -17.62 24.48
CA LEU A 818 12.66 -17.57 25.00
C LEU A 818 12.18 -16.12 25.19
N ALA A 819 13.03 -15.26 25.76
CA ALA A 819 12.74 -13.83 25.89
C ALA A 819 12.56 -13.17 24.52
N SER A 820 13.37 -13.54 23.51
CA SER A 820 13.26 -13.03 22.14
C SER A 820 11.95 -13.47 21.47
N VAL A 821 11.46 -14.69 21.71
CA VAL A 821 10.14 -15.13 21.23
C VAL A 821 9.03 -14.24 21.79
N LEU A 822 9.01 -14.03 23.11
CA LEU A 822 7.99 -13.19 23.76
C LEU A 822 8.11 -11.73 23.33
N TYR A 823 9.33 -11.22 23.21
CA TYR A 823 9.60 -9.86 22.79
C TYR A 823 9.18 -9.62 21.34
N VAL A 824 9.57 -10.48 20.39
CA VAL A 824 9.17 -10.36 18.98
C VAL A 824 7.64 -10.48 18.83
N ALA A 825 6.98 -11.34 19.62
CA ALA A 825 5.52 -11.41 19.64
C ALA A 825 4.89 -10.08 20.14
N ALA A 826 5.48 -9.45 21.15
CA ALA A 826 5.03 -8.13 21.62
C ALA A 826 5.29 -7.02 20.58
N THR A 827 6.48 -6.97 19.96
CA THR A 827 6.84 -5.91 19.01
C THR A 827 6.02 -5.99 17.72
N THR A 828 5.80 -7.19 17.20
CA THR A 828 4.85 -7.40 16.08
C THR A 828 3.41 -7.06 16.51
N GLY A 829 3.03 -7.29 17.77
CA GLY A 829 1.76 -6.82 18.34
C GLY A 829 1.60 -5.29 18.35
N ILE A 830 2.67 -4.53 18.60
CA ILE A 830 2.67 -3.07 18.46
C ILE A 830 2.42 -2.67 17.00
N GLY A 831 3.11 -3.32 16.05
CA GLY A 831 2.89 -3.11 14.62
C GLY A 831 1.44 -3.37 14.20
N LEU A 832 0.83 -4.45 14.70
CA LEU A 832 -0.59 -4.74 14.51
C LEU A 832 -1.49 -3.62 15.01
N LEU A 833 -1.26 -3.13 16.23
CA LEU A 833 -2.04 -2.05 16.82
C LEU A 833 -1.96 -0.79 15.96
N ILE A 834 -0.76 -0.38 15.55
CA ILE A 834 -0.55 0.80 14.71
C ILE A 834 -1.24 0.63 13.35
N SER A 835 -1.20 -0.57 12.76
CA SER A 835 -1.88 -0.85 11.50
C SER A 835 -3.39 -0.60 11.55
N THR A 836 -4.02 -0.70 12.72
CA THR A 836 -5.45 -0.39 12.87
C THR A 836 -5.75 1.10 12.82
N LEU A 837 -4.77 1.95 13.17
CA LEU A 837 -4.88 3.41 13.26
C LEU A 837 -4.47 4.13 11.97
N THR A 838 -3.66 3.48 11.13
CA THR A 838 -3.14 4.07 9.88
C THR A 838 -3.86 3.52 8.65
N SER A 839 -4.09 4.39 7.65
CA SER A 839 -4.65 4.04 6.35
C SER A 839 -3.62 3.95 5.23
N SER A 840 -2.44 4.55 5.40
CA SER A 840 -1.38 4.54 4.38
C SER A 840 -0.07 3.89 4.84
N GLN A 841 0.61 3.18 3.94
CA GLN A 841 1.89 2.50 4.19
C GLN A 841 2.97 3.49 4.64
N VAL A 842 3.04 4.68 4.03
CA VAL A 842 4.01 5.71 4.41
C VAL A 842 3.75 6.18 5.85
N ALA A 843 2.48 6.45 6.17
CA ALA A 843 2.08 6.82 7.53
C ALA A 843 2.36 5.68 8.53
N ALA A 844 2.11 4.43 8.16
CA ALA A 844 2.37 3.26 8.99
C ALA A 844 3.86 3.12 9.34
N VAL A 845 4.76 3.27 8.36
CA VAL A 845 6.21 3.24 8.58
C VAL A 845 6.65 4.38 9.50
N PHE A 846 6.21 5.61 9.21
CA PHE A 846 6.58 6.78 9.99
C PHE A 846 6.09 6.70 11.44
N VAL A 847 4.80 6.45 11.65
CA VAL A 847 4.20 6.34 13.00
C VAL A 847 4.83 5.19 13.77
N THR A 848 5.03 4.03 13.14
CA THR A 848 5.69 2.88 13.80
C THR A 848 7.11 3.22 14.20
N THR A 849 7.89 3.84 13.33
CA THR A 849 9.28 4.23 13.63
C THR A 849 9.34 5.20 14.81
N VAL A 850 8.50 6.24 14.82
CA VAL A 850 8.47 7.25 15.90
C VAL A 850 8.03 6.63 17.23
N VAL A 851 6.91 5.89 17.21
CA VAL A 851 6.33 5.26 18.41
C VAL A 851 7.25 4.18 18.98
N THR A 852 7.99 3.47 18.13
CA THR A 852 8.92 2.43 18.60
C THR A 852 10.27 2.98 19.04
N MET A 853 10.88 3.90 18.28
CA MET A 853 12.25 4.39 18.55
C MET A 853 12.32 5.32 19.76
N LEU A 854 11.43 6.32 19.85
CA LEU A 854 11.53 7.35 20.88
C LEU A 854 11.46 6.78 22.31
N PRO A 855 10.46 5.95 22.67
CA PRO A 855 10.40 5.40 24.02
C PRO A 855 11.51 4.37 24.29
N THR A 856 11.95 3.66 23.25
CA THR A 856 13.02 2.68 23.37
C THR A 856 14.35 3.34 23.71
N ILE A 857 14.71 4.41 23.01
CA ILE A 857 15.99 5.11 23.24
C ILE A 857 15.95 5.89 24.56
N GLN A 858 14.84 6.56 24.88
CA GLN A 858 14.76 7.47 26.01
C GLN A 858 14.37 6.80 27.33
N PHE A 859 13.53 5.77 27.31
CA PHE A 859 12.88 5.25 28.52
C PHE A 859 13.12 3.76 28.82
N SER A 860 13.88 3.04 27.98
CA SER A 860 14.03 1.58 28.11
C SER A 860 15.40 1.11 28.63
N GLY A 861 16.18 1.99 29.27
CA GLY A 861 17.44 1.61 29.91
C GLY A 861 18.70 1.74 29.04
N LEU A 862 18.60 2.24 27.80
CA LEU A 862 19.75 2.38 26.90
C LEU A 862 20.69 3.52 27.33
N MET A 863 20.14 4.73 27.53
CA MET A 863 20.91 5.92 27.95
C MET A 863 20.99 6.04 29.47
N GLN A 864 19.89 5.73 30.16
CA GLN A 864 19.78 5.83 31.61
C GLN A 864 18.90 4.69 32.14
N PRO A 865 19.25 4.05 33.27
CA PRO A 865 18.42 3.01 33.87
C PRO A 865 17.00 3.48 34.16
N VAL A 866 16.00 2.62 33.95
CA VAL A 866 14.59 2.98 34.20
C VAL A 866 14.32 3.31 35.67
N SER A 867 15.12 2.75 36.59
CA SER A 867 15.02 3.01 38.02
C SER A 867 15.40 4.43 38.43
N THR A 868 16.21 5.13 37.62
CA THR A 868 16.63 6.52 37.89
C THR A 868 15.70 7.55 37.26
N GLN A 869 14.70 7.11 36.49
CA GLN A 869 13.74 8.01 35.85
C GLN A 869 12.65 8.44 36.85
N GLU A 870 12.22 9.69 36.75
CA GLU A 870 11.17 10.28 37.59
C GLU A 870 9.88 10.54 36.80
N GLY A 871 8.76 10.62 37.53
CA GLY A 871 7.46 11.01 36.98
C GLY A 871 6.97 10.13 35.82
N SER A 872 6.52 10.78 34.74
CA SER A 872 5.94 10.12 33.56
C SER A 872 6.93 9.26 32.77
N ALA A 873 8.22 9.62 32.77
CA ALA A 873 9.25 8.86 32.06
C ALA A 873 9.36 7.42 32.58
N ARG A 874 9.36 7.25 33.90
CA ARG A 874 9.37 5.93 34.55
C ARG A 874 8.14 5.11 34.20
N VAL A 875 6.96 5.72 34.20
CA VAL A 875 5.71 5.04 33.84
C VAL A 875 5.78 4.51 32.41
N ILE A 876 6.22 5.36 31.46
CA ILE A 876 6.39 4.98 30.06
C ILE A 876 7.39 3.82 29.94
N GLY A 877 8.55 3.90 30.58
CA GLY A 877 9.55 2.84 30.58
C GLY A 877 9.04 1.51 31.14
N THR A 878 8.29 1.54 32.25
CA THR A 878 7.73 0.31 32.86
C THR A 878 6.64 -0.36 32.03
N LEU A 879 5.91 0.42 31.22
CA LEU A 879 4.88 -0.07 30.29
C LEU A 879 5.43 -0.37 28.89
N TRP A 880 6.76 -0.44 28.74
CA TRP A 880 7.41 -0.72 27.47
C TRP A 880 8.10 -2.09 27.47
N PRO A 881 7.82 -2.97 26.50
CA PRO A 881 8.36 -4.34 26.51
C PRO A 881 9.88 -4.36 26.38
N THR A 882 10.47 -3.34 25.74
CA THR A 882 11.92 -3.27 25.52
C THR A 882 12.70 -3.19 26.82
N THR A 883 12.16 -2.57 27.88
CA THR A 883 12.81 -2.48 29.19
C THR A 883 13.20 -3.87 29.74
N TYR A 884 12.26 -4.81 29.71
CA TYR A 884 12.45 -6.16 30.24
C TYR A 884 13.36 -7.01 29.34
N TYR A 885 13.20 -6.89 28.02
CA TYR A 885 14.08 -7.57 27.06
C TYR A 885 15.52 -7.05 27.11
N MET A 886 15.71 -5.73 27.23
CA MET A 886 17.00 -5.08 27.35
C MET A 886 17.75 -5.57 28.58
N HIS A 887 17.06 -5.60 29.74
CA HIS A 887 17.62 -6.10 30.99
C HIS A 887 18.03 -7.57 30.87
N THR A 888 17.19 -8.40 30.25
CA THR A 888 17.49 -9.81 29.97
C THR A 888 18.70 -9.97 29.04
N SER A 889 18.74 -9.22 27.94
CA SER A 889 19.82 -9.28 26.94
C SER A 889 21.17 -8.93 27.57
N VAL A 890 21.28 -7.74 28.17
CA VAL A 890 22.50 -7.29 28.84
C VAL A 890 22.88 -8.25 29.97
N GLY A 891 21.91 -8.75 30.74
CA GLY A 891 22.12 -9.71 31.81
C GLY A 891 22.73 -11.05 31.35
N VAL A 892 22.26 -11.60 30.22
CA VAL A 892 22.78 -12.86 29.66
C VAL A 892 24.18 -12.68 29.06
N TYR A 893 24.42 -11.59 28.32
CA TYR A 893 25.73 -11.32 27.73
C TYR A 893 26.79 -10.99 28.80
N THR A 894 26.50 -10.06 29.71
CA THR A 894 27.53 -9.47 30.59
C THR A 894 27.61 -10.09 31.98
N LYS A 895 26.45 -10.37 32.61
CA LYS A 895 26.34 -10.78 34.02
C LYS A 895 26.25 -12.31 34.20
N GLY A 896 25.91 -13.05 33.16
CA GLY A 896 25.77 -14.50 33.22
C GLY A 896 24.50 -14.96 33.93
N LEU A 897 23.39 -14.23 33.79
CA LEU A 897 22.13 -14.53 34.46
C LEU A 897 21.42 -15.77 33.88
N PHE A 898 20.73 -16.50 34.74
CA PHE A 898 19.95 -17.69 34.40
C PHE A 898 18.47 -17.48 34.71
N PHE A 899 17.65 -18.51 34.43
CA PHE A 899 16.18 -18.41 34.50
C PHE A 899 15.65 -17.92 35.86
N ALA A 900 16.27 -18.33 36.97
CA ALA A 900 15.85 -17.95 38.32
C ALA A 900 15.92 -16.43 38.55
N ASP A 901 16.89 -15.77 37.93
CA ASP A 901 17.20 -14.35 38.12
C ASP A 901 16.27 -13.45 37.31
N LEU A 902 15.78 -13.93 36.16
CA LEU A 902 15.04 -13.13 35.16
C LEU A 902 13.60 -13.60 34.94
N LYS A 903 13.07 -14.43 35.85
CA LYS A 903 11.67 -14.91 35.77
C LYS A 903 10.63 -13.78 35.73
N GLN A 904 10.90 -12.66 36.41
CA GLN A 904 9.99 -11.51 36.44
C GLN A 904 9.92 -10.82 35.08
N ASP A 905 11.06 -10.66 34.41
CA ASP A 905 11.15 -10.06 33.07
C ASP A 905 10.42 -10.91 32.03
N LEU A 906 10.58 -12.24 32.09
CA LEU A 906 9.84 -13.17 31.23
C LEU A 906 8.32 -13.10 31.46
N LEU A 907 7.89 -13.06 32.72
CA LEU A 907 6.46 -12.93 33.06
C LEU A 907 5.90 -11.61 32.54
N ALA A 908 6.62 -10.49 32.72
CA ALA A 908 6.22 -9.20 32.17
C ALA A 908 6.11 -9.24 30.64
N LEU A 909 7.13 -9.77 29.94
CA LEU A 909 7.11 -9.93 28.48
C LEU A 909 5.92 -10.77 27.98
N SER A 910 5.53 -11.82 28.72
CA SER A 910 4.42 -12.70 28.35
C SER A 910 3.05 -12.02 28.33
N VAL A 911 2.87 -10.94 29.10
CA VAL A 911 1.60 -10.21 29.23
C VAL A 911 1.37 -9.24 28.07
N PHE A 912 2.44 -8.67 27.48
CA PHE A 912 2.32 -7.66 26.44
C PHE A 912 1.58 -8.16 25.19
N PHE A 913 1.94 -9.35 24.70
CA PHE A 913 1.35 -9.87 23.47
C PHE A 913 -0.18 -10.05 23.56
N PRO A 914 -0.75 -10.76 24.56
CA PRO A 914 -2.20 -10.87 24.73
C PRO A 914 -2.93 -9.53 24.84
N VAL A 915 -2.35 -8.56 25.56
CA VAL A 915 -2.95 -7.23 25.74
C VAL A 915 -2.96 -6.45 24.42
N LEU A 916 -1.84 -6.42 23.70
CA LEU A 916 -1.73 -5.76 22.40
C LEU A 916 -2.65 -6.40 21.36
N LEU A 917 -2.73 -7.73 21.34
CA LEU A 917 -3.65 -8.46 20.46
C LEU A 917 -5.11 -8.13 20.78
N LEU A 918 -5.49 -8.08 22.06
CA LEU A 918 -6.84 -7.70 22.49
C LEU A 918 -7.19 -6.28 22.04
N LEU A 919 -6.29 -5.31 22.25
CA LEU A 919 -6.47 -3.93 21.80
C LEU A 919 -6.60 -3.84 20.28
N ALA A 920 -5.74 -4.54 19.54
CA ALA A 920 -5.83 -4.62 18.08
C ALA A 920 -7.16 -5.27 17.63
N CYS A 921 -7.63 -6.31 18.32
CA CYS A 921 -8.92 -6.93 18.04
C CYS A 921 -10.11 -5.99 18.30
N LEU A 922 -10.04 -5.15 19.34
CA LEU A 922 -11.09 -4.20 19.69
C LEU A 922 -11.15 -3.04 18.66
N LEU A 923 -10.00 -2.55 18.23
CA LEU A 923 -9.89 -1.45 17.27
C LEU A 923 -10.10 -1.88 15.81
N LEU A 924 -9.74 -3.12 15.46
CA LEU A 924 -9.99 -3.66 14.11
C LEU A 924 -11.49 -3.86 13.90
N LYS A 925 -12.07 -3.08 12.99
CA LYS A 925 -13.47 -3.23 12.59
C LYS A 925 -13.61 -4.47 11.69
N LYS A 926 -14.65 -5.28 11.90
CA LYS A 926 -14.98 -6.45 11.04
C LYS A 926 -15.85 -6.07 9.83
N GLN A 927 -16.40 -4.85 9.83
CA GLN A 927 -17.18 -4.29 8.73
C GLN A 927 -16.76 -2.84 8.55
N GLU A 928 -16.79 -2.35 7.33
CA GLU A 928 -16.66 -0.92 7.07
C GLU A 928 -17.89 -0.17 7.62
N ALA A 929 -17.64 1.05 8.10
CA ALA A 929 -18.66 1.90 8.73
C ALA A 929 -19.52 2.62 7.69
#